data_AF-A0A3Q4MS80-F1
#
_entry.id   AF-A0A3Q4MS80-F1
#
_cell.length_a   1.000
_cell.length_b   1.000
_cell.length_c   1.000
_cell.angle_alpha   90.00
_cell.angle_beta   90.00
_cell.angle_gamma   90.00
#
_symmetry.space_group_name_H-M   'P 1'
#
loop_
_entity.id
_entity.type
_entity.pdbx_description
1 polymer ?
#
loop_
_entity_poly.entity_id
_entity_poly.type
_entity_poly.pdbx_seq_one_letter_code
_entity_poly.pdbx_strand_id
1 'polypeptide(L)'
;MCSIPVFCWITATVLEHMLTTEQRGELPKTLTDMYSHFLLVQTKTKKNKYHEGHETSPQELTEAEREVLLKLGRLAFEHLEKRNIMFYHEDLEQCGLDVTEASVYSGVCTEIFKRECVIFQKPVYCFVHLSIQEFLAAVYMFHCHTNRKRGVVEDFLRIQCNDSFLDGFLCKVMDKSLQSKNGHLDLFVRFLHGLCLESNQRLLGSLLGPIENTSETIQRVINNLKEMQTFKICPDRTINIFHCLMEMNDLSVQQEIQEFLKSENRSEKELFEIHCSALAFMLQMSEEVIEELDINKYNTSQWGRQRLIPAVRNCRKARLTQCGLSETHCEVVASAMKSNPSHLTELDMSVNDLQDLGMKLLCAGLMSPNCRLETLSLKNCMFSQISCEYLAAALKSNASYPKVLDLSGNYSELQDSGVKQLCGFLKNPRCRFETLRLVNCDVSEISCDYLAAALKSNPSHLRELTLNVYRSSTKSHTLSNKLTSFIFLYRLWDCGLSEINCDYLAAALKSNPSHLRELDLSGNKLQDSGVKKLCGFLESSGCGLETLRLRSCGLSEISCNYLAAALKSNPSHLRVLDLSKNQLRDLGMKQLCGFLESPGCGLETLRSVCDLPEVSCDYLAASLKSNPSHLRELDLSKNSKLLDPGVKQLCGFLESPGCGLETLGLSYCGLSKISCDYLAAALRFNASHLRELDLTRNNLQDSDVKQLSGLEKSPDYRLETLRSVECWSERVVLGSHTLTKHCQKPISSPDKVARSPMTALISKFKAVKNTVCTQQIQKC
;
A
#
# COMPACT_ATOMS: atom_id res chain seq x y z
N MET A 1 13.10 26.33 -4.58
CA MET A 1 14.46 26.83 -4.87
C MET A 1 15.16 27.33 -3.61
N CYS A 2 14.59 28.27 -2.86
CA CYS A 2 15.27 28.92 -1.72
C CYS A 2 15.51 28.06 -0.47
N SER A 3 15.28 26.75 -0.52
CA SER A 3 15.69 25.80 0.54
C SER A 3 17.16 25.39 0.41
N ILE A 4 17.82 25.72 -0.72
CA ILE A 4 19.22 25.38 -1.01
C ILE A 4 20.02 26.69 -1.05
N PRO A 5 21.10 26.83 -0.25
CA PRO A 5 21.85 28.09 -0.12
C PRO A 5 22.36 28.67 -1.44
N VAL A 6 22.87 27.84 -2.37
CA VAL A 6 23.35 28.33 -3.67
C VAL A 6 22.23 28.95 -4.50
N PHE A 7 21.02 28.40 -4.44
CA PHE A 7 19.88 28.96 -5.16
C PHE A 7 19.43 30.28 -4.51
N CYS A 8 19.52 30.43 -3.19
CA CYS A 8 19.31 31.71 -2.53
C CYS A 8 20.31 32.77 -3.01
N TRP A 9 21.59 32.39 -3.10
CA TRP A 9 22.64 33.31 -3.59
C TRP A 9 22.42 33.73 -5.04
N ILE A 10 22.11 32.79 -5.94
CA ILE A 10 21.79 33.07 -7.35
C ILE A 10 20.56 33.99 -7.42
N THR A 11 19.48 33.65 -6.72
CA THR A 11 18.25 34.45 -6.70
C THR A 11 18.49 35.84 -6.15
N ALA A 12 19.23 35.99 -5.04
CA ALA A 12 19.58 37.29 -4.49
C ALA A 12 20.39 38.13 -5.48
N THR A 13 21.40 37.54 -6.12
CA THR A 13 22.25 38.21 -7.12
C THR A 13 21.43 38.72 -8.31
N VAL A 14 20.52 37.89 -8.82
CA VAL A 14 19.64 38.25 -9.95
C VAL A 14 18.64 39.33 -9.54
N LEU A 15 17.94 39.15 -8.42
CA LEU A 15 16.95 40.12 -7.95
C LEU A 15 17.59 41.47 -7.61
N GLU A 16 18.76 41.49 -6.99
CA GLU A 16 19.51 42.73 -6.71
C GLU A 16 19.80 43.50 -8.01
N HIS A 17 20.29 42.82 -9.05
CA HIS A 17 20.53 43.47 -10.35
C HIS A 17 19.24 43.98 -11.00
N MET A 18 18.17 43.18 -10.97
CA MET A 18 16.88 43.57 -11.60
C MET A 18 16.18 44.70 -10.86
N LEU A 19 16.36 44.81 -9.53
CA LEU A 19 15.76 45.89 -8.72
C LEU A 19 16.56 47.20 -8.78
N THR A 20 17.86 47.13 -9.06
CA THR A 20 18.75 48.30 -9.11
C THR A 20 18.89 48.92 -10.50
N THR A 21 18.60 48.16 -11.56
CA THR A 21 18.61 48.65 -12.94
C THR A 21 17.20 49.06 -13.39
N GLU A 22 17.06 50.03 -14.30
CA GLU A 22 15.74 50.44 -14.86
C GLU A 22 15.03 49.33 -15.68
N GLN A 23 15.63 48.12 -15.78
CA GLN A 23 15.03 46.93 -16.36
C GLN A 23 13.96 46.34 -15.44
N ARG A 24 12.83 47.04 -15.26
CA ARG A 24 11.58 46.50 -14.70
C ARG A 24 10.91 45.52 -15.69
N GLY A 25 11.63 44.50 -16.13
CA GLY A 25 11.09 43.37 -16.89
C GLY A 25 10.28 42.42 -16.00
N GLU A 26 9.66 41.40 -16.60
CA GLU A 26 9.06 40.32 -15.83
C GLU A 26 10.11 39.58 -15.00
N LEU A 27 9.76 39.23 -13.76
CA LEU A 27 10.64 38.45 -12.89
C LEU A 27 10.84 37.03 -13.46
N PRO A 28 12.03 36.41 -13.26
CA PRO A 28 12.28 35.03 -13.67
C PRO A 28 11.27 34.08 -13.03
N LYS A 29 10.61 33.23 -13.84
CA LYS A 29 9.56 32.30 -13.37
C LYS A 29 10.08 30.88 -13.21
N THR A 30 11.08 30.50 -14.01
CA THR A 30 11.67 29.16 -14.04
C THR A 30 13.10 29.15 -13.52
N LEU A 31 13.65 27.95 -13.26
CA LEU A 31 15.05 27.83 -12.88
C LEU A 31 15.95 28.29 -14.03
N THR A 32 15.59 27.94 -15.26
CA THR A 32 16.34 28.33 -16.47
C THR A 32 16.38 29.84 -16.63
N ASP A 33 15.24 30.54 -16.47
CA ASP A 33 15.21 32.00 -16.50
C ASP A 33 16.18 32.58 -15.45
N MET A 34 16.14 32.05 -14.23
CA MET A 34 17.00 32.51 -13.14
C MET A 34 18.49 32.35 -13.49
N TYR A 35 18.88 31.22 -14.09
CA TYR A 35 20.27 30.97 -14.49
C TYR A 35 20.70 31.80 -15.70
N SER A 36 19.80 32.02 -16.66
CA SER A 36 20.06 32.90 -17.80
C SER A 36 20.30 34.34 -17.37
N HIS A 37 19.47 34.85 -16.46
CA HIS A 37 19.70 36.16 -15.84
C HIS A 37 21.00 36.18 -15.03
N PHE A 38 21.27 35.14 -14.25
CA PHE A 38 22.51 35.06 -13.47
C PHE A 38 23.75 35.14 -14.35
N LEU A 39 23.80 34.40 -15.47
CA LEU A 39 24.93 34.44 -16.40
C LEU A 39 25.11 35.83 -17.02
N LEU A 40 24.00 36.50 -17.37
CA LEU A 40 24.01 37.88 -17.86
C LEU A 40 24.57 38.85 -16.80
N VAL A 41 24.13 38.73 -15.55
CA VAL A 41 24.62 39.56 -14.43
C VAL A 41 26.10 39.35 -14.19
N GLN A 42 26.60 38.11 -14.20
CA GLN A 42 28.02 37.82 -14.04
C GLN A 42 28.85 38.45 -15.17
N THR A 43 28.35 38.40 -16.41
CA THR A 43 29.04 39.00 -17.56
C THR A 43 29.08 40.54 -17.47
N LYS A 44 27.98 41.18 -17.06
CA LYS A 44 27.96 42.64 -16.82
C LYS A 44 28.87 43.04 -15.66
N THR A 45 28.87 42.28 -14.56
CA THR A 45 29.70 42.55 -13.38
C THR A 45 31.18 42.48 -13.72
N LYS A 46 31.58 41.53 -14.59
CA LYS A 46 32.92 41.48 -15.18
C LYS A 46 33.28 42.80 -15.87
N LYS A 47 32.41 43.32 -16.76
CA LYS A 47 32.68 44.58 -17.48
C LYS A 47 32.98 45.72 -16.50
N ASN A 48 32.14 45.88 -15.48
CA ASN A 48 32.30 46.96 -14.50
C ASN A 48 33.56 46.82 -13.63
N LYS A 49 34.03 45.60 -13.35
CA LYS A 49 35.20 45.35 -12.49
C LYS A 49 36.54 45.44 -13.22
N TYR A 50 36.59 45.12 -14.51
CA TYR A 50 37.85 44.93 -15.25
C TYR A 50 38.01 45.86 -16.47
N HIS A 51 36.98 46.61 -16.87
CA HIS A 51 37.04 47.59 -17.94
C HIS A 51 36.46 48.95 -17.50
N GLU A 52 37.29 50.00 -17.50
CA GLU A 52 36.83 51.40 -17.32
C GLU A 52 36.21 51.89 -18.63
N GLY A 53 34.89 51.78 -18.79
CA GLY A 53 34.19 52.27 -19.98
C GLY A 53 32.73 52.61 -19.72
N HIS A 54 32.31 53.79 -20.20
CA HIS A 54 30.96 54.34 -20.05
C HIS A 54 29.85 53.41 -20.56
N GLU A 55 28.74 53.41 -19.83
CA GLU A 55 27.48 52.74 -20.15
C GLU A 55 27.01 53.11 -21.57
N THR A 56 27.22 52.22 -22.53
CA THR A 56 26.41 52.18 -23.76
C THR A 56 25.45 50.99 -23.67
N SER A 57 24.19 51.26 -24.04
CA SER A 57 22.98 50.44 -23.87
C SER A 57 23.20 48.91 -23.78
N PRO A 58 22.89 48.25 -22.65
CA PRO A 58 23.35 46.90 -22.37
C PRO A 58 22.27 45.84 -22.62
N GLN A 59 22.25 45.22 -23.80
CA GLN A 59 21.56 43.94 -24.00
C GLN A 59 22.39 42.87 -24.73
N GLU A 60 23.44 43.23 -25.46
CA GLU A 60 24.19 42.27 -26.28
C GLU A 60 25.58 41.91 -25.71
N LEU A 61 25.87 40.60 -25.67
CA LEU A 61 27.20 40.03 -25.38
C LEU A 61 28.16 40.41 -26.50
N THR A 62 29.40 40.81 -26.16
CA THR A 62 30.44 41.00 -27.17
C THR A 62 30.91 39.66 -27.73
N GLU A 63 31.51 39.67 -28.93
CA GLU A 63 32.01 38.45 -29.58
C GLU A 63 33.05 37.71 -28.71
N ALA A 64 33.95 38.45 -28.05
CA ALA A 64 34.95 37.88 -27.14
C ALA A 64 34.31 37.24 -25.89
N GLU A 65 33.27 37.86 -25.33
CA GLU A 65 32.53 37.28 -24.20
C GLU A 65 31.79 36.01 -24.61
N ARG A 66 31.19 36.03 -25.79
CA ARG A 66 30.54 34.85 -26.37
C ARG A 66 31.53 33.70 -26.52
N GLU A 67 32.71 33.97 -27.07
CA GLU A 67 33.74 32.95 -27.26
C GLU A 67 34.16 32.32 -25.93
N VAL A 68 34.46 33.12 -24.90
CA VAL A 68 34.85 32.62 -23.58
C VAL A 68 33.72 31.81 -22.93
N LEU A 69 32.48 32.29 -22.99
CA LEU A 69 31.32 31.56 -22.44
C LEU A 69 31.08 30.22 -23.17
N LEU A 70 31.28 30.16 -24.48
CA LEU A 70 31.17 28.91 -25.24
C LEU A 70 32.29 27.92 -24.88
N LYS A 71 33.52 28.41 -24.67
CA LYS A 71 34.63 27.56 -24.20
C LYS A 71 34.38 27.04 -22.78
N LEU A 72 33.85 27.88 -21.88
CA LEU A 72 33.43 27.46 -20.54
C LEU A 72 32.29 26.44 -20.60
N GLY A 73 31.31 26.64 -21.49
CA GLY A 73 30.23 25.68 -21.73
C GLY A 73 30.71 24.36 -22.31
N ARG A 74 31.71 24.38 -23.21
CA ARG A 74 32.37 23.18 -23.71
C ARG A 74 33.04 22.40 -22.59
N LEU A 75 33.85 23.08 -21.76
CA LEU A 75 34.49 22.49 -20.58
C LEU A 75 33.44 21.88 -19.65
N ALA A 76 32.37 22.62 -19.36
CA ALA A 76 31.28 22.17 -18.51
C ALA A 76 30.63 20.89 -19.05
N PHE A 77 30.35 20.84 -20.35
CA PHE A 77 29.75 19.69 -21.02
C PHE A 77 30.68 18.46 -21.02
N GLU A 78 31.94 18.62 -21.40
CA GLU A 78 32.90 17.50 -21.43
C GLU A 78 33.10 16.88 -20.04
N HIS A 79 33.16 17.71 -18.99
CA HIS A 79 33.27 17.21 -17.62
C HIS A 79 31.95 16.67 -17.07
N LEU A 80 30.80 17.19 -17.51
CA LEU A 80 29.49 16.64 -17.14
C LEU A 80 29.34 15.20 -17.69
N GLU A 81 29.72 14.98 -18.95
CA GLU A 81 29.65 13.66 -19.58
C GLU A 81 30.63 12.67 -18.92
N LYS A 82 31.84 13.12 -18.60
CA LYS A 82 32.85 12.33 -17.86
C LYS A 82 32.49 12.14 -16.37
N ARG A 83 31.47 12.84 -15.86
CA ARG A 83 31.06 12.89 -14.44
C ARG A 83 32.15 13.43 -13.51
N ASN A 84 32.91 14.38 -14.02
CA ASN A 84 33.95 15.09 -13.29
C ASN A 84 33.38 16.41 -12.75
N ILE A 85 33.59 16.65 -11.45
CA ILE A 85 33.28 17.93 -10.79
C ILE A 85 34.49 18.86 -10.81
N MET A 86 35.68 18.27 -10.86
CA MET A 86 36.96 18.96 -10.79
C MET A 86 37.73 18.77 -12.11
N PHE A 87 38.54 19.75 -12.46
CA PHE A 87 39.39 19.78 -13.66
C PHE A 87 40.70 20.52 -13.40
N TYR A 88 41.71 20.30 -14.24
CA TYR A 88 43.04 20.85 -14.08
C TYR A 88 43.32 21.98 -15.08
N HIS A 89 44.49 22.60 -14.95
CA HIS A 89 44.95 23.63 -15.88
C HIS A 89 45.00 23.12 -17.33
N GLU A 90 45.45 21.89 -17.52
CA GLU A 90 45.55 21.26 -18.84
C GLU A 90 44.17 21.08 -19.51
N ASP A 91 43.11 20.89 -18.73
CA ASP A 91 41.73 20.79 -19.24
C ASP A 91 41.22 22.16 -19.73
N LEU A 92 41.62 23.25 -19.07
CA LEU A 92 41.33 24.63 -19.49
C LEU A 92 42.04 24.94 -20.82
N GLU A 93 43.33 24.61 -20.91
CA GLU A 93 44.13 24.78 -22.13
C GLU A 93 43.56 23.99 -23.31
N GLN A 94 43.09 22.74 -23.08
CA GLN A 94 42.44 21.92 -24.10
C GLN A 94 41.12 22.52 -24.61
N CYS A 95 40.46 23.33 -23.78
CA CYS A 95 39.28 24.11 -24.16
C CYS A 95 39.62 25.49 -24.74
N GLY A 96 40.91 25.84 -24.81
CA GLY A 96 41.38 27.15 -25.29
C GLY A 96 41.09 28.29 -24.32
N LEU A 97 40.99 28.00 -23.03
CA LEU A 97 40.81 28.96 -21.94
C LEU A 97 42.13 29.15 -21.19
N ASP A 98 42.53 30.41 -21.00
CA ASP A 98 43.51 30.74 -19.97
C ASP A 98 42.82 30.84 -18.60
N VAL A 99 43.58 30.58 -17.53
CA VAL A 99 43.15 30.71 -16.13
C VAL A 99 42.64 32.13 -15.87
N THR A 100 43.28 33.15 -16.44
CA THR A 100 42.82 34.54 -16.27
C THR A 100 41.44 34.75 -16.90
N GLU A 101 41.19 34.24 -18.10
CA GLU A 101 39.88 34.34 -18.78
C GLU A 101 38.77 33.63 -17.99
N ALA A 102 39.05 32.45 -17.43
CA ALA A 102 38.11 31.71 -16.59
C ALA A 102 37.87 32.40 -15.23
N SER A 103 38.93 32.94 -14.61
CA SER A 103 38.88 33.56 -13.28
C SER A 103 38.17 34.91 -13.26
N VAL A 104 38.12 35.61 -14.40
CA VAL A 104 37.39 36.88 -14.53
C VAL A 104 35.87 36.67 -14.35
N TYR A 105 35.36 35.46 -14.61
CA TYR A 105 34.01 35.02 -14.23
C TYR A 105 34.01 34.43 -12.81
N SER A 106 34.53 35.18 -11.83
CA SER A 106 34.70 34.75 -10.43
C SER A 106 33.44 34.20 -9.73
N GLY A 107 32.23 34.46 -10.25
CA GLY A 107 30.98 33.88 -9.78
C GLY A 107 30.54 32.58 -10.48
N VAL A 108 31.32 32.09 -11.45
CA VAL A 108 31.02 30.90 -12.26
C VAL A 108 32.03 29.79 -12.00
N CYS A 109 33.33 30.14 -11.99
CA CYS A 109 34.43 29.23 -11.75
C CYS A 109 35.22 29.64 -10.50
N THR A 110 35.74 28.65 -9.78
CA THR A 110 36.60 28.84 -8.61
C THR A 110 37.83 27.94 -8.68
N GLU A 111 38.98 28.48 -8.27
CA GLU A 111 40.18 27.69 -7.99
C GLU A 111 40.07 27.07 -6.59
N ILE A 112 40.32 25.77 -6.50
CA ILE A 112 40.37 25.00 -5.27
C ILE A 112 41.79 24.44 -5.09
N PHE A 113 42.45 24.89 -4.03
CA PHE A 113 43.74 24.34 -3.64
C PHE A 113 43.58 22.94 -3.04
N LYS A 114 43.82 21.90 -3.86
CA LYS A 114 43.83 20.51 -3.38
C LYS A 114 45.26 20.04 -3.14
N ARG A 115 45.56 19.61 -1.91
CA ARG A 115 46.89 19.10 -1.50
C ARG A 115 46.84 17.57 -1.46
N GLU A 116 47.32 16.90 -2.51
CA GLU A 116 47.55 15.45 -2.45
C GLU A 116 48.98 15.18 -1.98
N CYS A 117 49.15 14.20 -1.08
CA CYS A 117 50.41 13.94 -0.41
C CYS A 117 51.51 13.51 -1.40
N VAL A 118 52.58 14.31 -1.39
CA VAL A 118 54.01 14.04 -1.66
C VAL A 118 54.63 14.53 -2.98
N ILE A 119 53.98 14.72 -4.13
CA ILE A 119 54.79 15.02 -5.35
C ILE A 119 54.37 16.23 -6.21
N PHE A 120 53.09 16.59 -6.36
CA PHE A 120 52.74 17.80 -7.14
C PHE A 120 51.63 18.63 -6.47
N GLN A 121 51.95 19.89 -6.16
CA GLN A 121 50.99 20.91 -5.75
C GLN A 121 50.30 21.48 -7.00
N LYS A 122 49.41 20.70 -7.64
CA LYS A 122 48.66 21.20 -8.79
C LYS A 122 47.38 21.90 -8.33
N PRO A 123 47.11 23.12 -8.82
CA PRO A 123 45.81 23.75 -8.61
C PRO A 123 44.73 22.93 -9.32
N VAL A 124 43.55 22.86 -8.70
CA VAL A 124 42.39 22.17 -9.26
C VAL A 124 41.26 23.18 -9.34
N TYR A 125 40.50 23.14 -10.41
CA TYR A 125 39.41 24.08 -10.67
C TYR A 125 38.08 23.34 -10.62
N CYS A 126 37.02 24.07 -10.31
CA CYS A 126 35.65 23.60 -10.45
C CYS A 126 34.71 24.77 -10.76
N PHE A 127 33.49 24.44 -11.17
CA PHE A 127 32.41 25.40 -11.13
C PHE A 127 31.97 25.63 -9.68
N VAL A 128 31.50 26.84 -9.36
CA VAL A 128 31.03 27.20 -8.01
C VAL A 128 30.01 26.20 -7.48
N HIS A 129 29.17 25.66 -8.37
CA HIS A 129 28.22 24.61 -8.07
C HIS A 129 27.92 23.75 -9.29
N LEU A 130 27.58 22.47 -9.09
CA LEU A 130 27.28 21.52 -10.17
C LEU A 130 26.14 22.02 -11.09
N SER A 131 25.15 22.71 -10.55
CA SER A 131 24.06 23.27 -11.36
C SER A 131 24.52 24.35 -12.34
N ILE A 132 25.60 25.09 -12.03
CA ILE A 132 26.20 26.07 -12.97
C ILE A 132 26.92 25.32 -14.10
N GLN A 133 27.62 24.23 -13.77
CA GLN A 133 28.21 23.33 -14.77
C GLN A 133 27.12 22.76 -15.69
N GLU A 134 26.02 22.23 -15.14
CA GLU A 134 24.91 21.67 -15.91
C GLU A 134 24.23 22.73 -16.80
N PHE A 135 24.06 23.96 -16.29
CA PHE A 135 23.51 25.07 -17.06
C PHE A 135 24.40 25.47 -18.24
N LEU A 136 25.70 25.68 -18.00
CA LEU A 136 26.64 26.04 -19.07
C LEU A 136 26.81 24.93 -20.10
N ALA A 137 26.78 23.67 -19.66
CA ALA A 137 26.74 22.52 -20.55
C ALA A 137 25.48 22.55 -21.43
N ALA A 138 24.32 22.88 -20.87
CA ALA A 138 23.07 23.01 -21.62
C ALA A 138 23.14 24.13 -22.65
N VAL A 139 23.67 25.30 -22.27
CA VAL A 139 23.91 26.42 -23.19
C VAL A 139 24.82 26.01 -24.35
N TYR A 140 25.93 25.31 -24.08
CA TYR A 140 26.85 24.82 -25.11
C TYR A 140 26.20 23.79 -26.03
N MET A 141 25.48 22.81 -25.47
CA MET A 141 24.83 21.78 -26.27
C MET A 141 23.71 22.37 -27.14
N PHE A 142 22.95 23.34 -26.60
CA PHE A 142 21.94 24.06 -27.38
C PHE A 142 22.59 24.83 -28.54
N HIS A 143 23.68 25.56 -28.29
CA HIS A 143 24.46 26.23 -29.31
C HIS A 143 24.99 25.26 -30.39
N CYS A 144 25.45 24.08 -30.00
CA CYS A 144 25.93 23.06 -30.94
C CYS A 144 24.81 22.57 -31.86
N HIS A 145 23.60 22.39 -31.34
CA HIS A 145 22.43 21.99 -32.13
C HIS A 145 22.04 23.06 -33.15
N THR A 146 21.83 24.31 -32.72
CA THR A 146 21.39 25.43 -33.57
C THR A 146 22.40 25.78 -34.66
N ASN A 147 23.70 25.74 -34.34
CA ASN A 147 24.78 26.02 -35.29
C ASN A 147 25.23 24.79 -36.09
N ARG A 148 24.46 23.70 -36.06
CA ARG A 148 24.68 22.47 -36.85
C ARG A 148 26.06 21.83 -36.64
N LYS A 149 26.61 21.92 -35.42
CA LYS A 149 27.80 21.15 -35.00
C LYS A 149 27.43 19.68 -34.76
N ARG A 150 27.01 18.98 -35.82
CA ARG A 150 26.40 17.64 -35.75
C ARG A 150 27.27 16.62 -35.03
N GLY A 151 28.58 16.62 -35.26
CA GLY A 151 29.50 15.67 -34.61
C GLY A 151 29.36 15.66 -33.09
N VAL A 152 29.32 16.83 -32.44
CA VAL A 152 29.18 16.93 -30.98
C VAL A 152 27.83 16.38 -30.50
N VAL A 153 26.75 16.70 -31.20
CA VAL A 153 25.39 16.25 -30.84
C VAL A 153 25.22 14.74 -31.07
N GLU A 154 25.75 14.24 -32.18
CA GLU A 154 25.70 12.81 -32.56
C GLU A 154 26.57 11.96 -31.64
N ASP A 155 27.76 12.43 -31.26
CA ASP A 155 28.64 11.77 -30.31
C ASP A 155 27.97 11.66 -28.93
N PHE A 156 27.35 12.74 -28.47
CA PHE A 156 26.59 12.74 -27.22
C PHE A 156 25.39 11.79 -27.27
N LEU A 157 24.57 11.86 -28.30
CA LEU A 157 23.36 11.03 -28.43
C LEU A 157 23.68 9.57 -28.80
N ARG A 158 24.87 9.29 -29.34
CA ARG A 158 25.31 8.01 -29.91
C ARG A 158 24.40 7.49 -31.02
N ILE A 159 23.80 8.41 -31.79
CA ILE A 159 22.86 8.12 -32.87
C ILE A 159 23.15 9.10 -34.03
N GLN A 160 23.10 8.62 -35.27
CA GLN A 160 23.10 9.50 -36.45
C GLN A 160 21.83 10.35 -36.43
N CYS A 161 21.97 11.66 -36.26
CA CYS A 161 20.82 12.54 -36.06
C CYS A 161 20.31 13.01 -37.43
N ASN A 162 19.42 12.20 -38.04
CA ASN A 162 18.69 12.61 -39.24
C ASN A 162 17.69 13.75 -38.96
N ASP A 163 17.26 13.92 -37.69
CA ASP A 163 16.37 14.99 -37.27
C ASP A 163 17.17 16.27 -37.01
N SER A 164 17.08 17.23 -37.93
CA SER A 164 17.61 18.58 -37.76
C SER A 164 16.69 19.50 -36.92
N PHE A 165 15.55 18.99 -36.45
CA PHE A 165 14.53 19.77 -35.77
C PHE A 165 14.70 19.74 -34.24
N LEU A 166 14.34 20.86 -33.62
CA LEU A 166 14.49 21.10 -32.18
C LEU A 166 13.70 20.09 -31.33
N ASP A 167 12.50 19.72 -31.77
CA ASP A 167 11.63 18.77 -31.07
C ASP A 167 12.20 17.35 -31.04
N GLY A 168 12.77 16.90 -32.16
CA GLY A 168 13.48 15.62 -32.22
C GLY A 168 14.74 15.60 -31.34
N PHE A 169 15.50 16.71 -31.32
CA PHE A 169 16.68 16.85 -30.47
C PHE A 169 16.33 16.81 -28.97
N LEU A 170 15.39 17.65 -28.52
CA LEU A 170 15.00 17.72 -27.11
C LEU A 170 14.38 16.40 -26.62
N CYS A 171 13.60 15.72 -27.46
CA CYS A 171 13.05 14.40 -27.16
C CYS A 171 14.16 13.35 -26.93
N LYS A 172 15.17 13.28 -27.80
CA LYS A 172 16.29 12.32 -27.68
C LYS A 172 17.16 12.60 -26.47
N VAL A 173 17.41 13.88 -26.17
CA VAL A 173 18.17 14.26 -24.98
C VAL A 173 17.41 13.90 -23.70
N MET A 174 16.09 14.07 -23.68
CA MET A 174 15.25 13.62 -22.57
C MET A 174 15.28 12.10 -22.39
N ASP A 175 15.18 11.32 -23.47
CA ASP A 175 15.28 9.85 -23.42
C ASP A 175 16.64 9.40 -22.84
N LYS A 176 17.74 9.99 -23.32
CA LYS A 176 19.08 9.73 -22.78
C LYS A 176 19.18 10.06 -21.28
N SER A 177 18.54 11.14 -20.83
CA SER A 177 18.49 11.51 -19.41
C SER A 177 17.69 10.49 -18.58
N LEU A 178 16.55 10.04 -19.08
CA LEU A 178 15.73 9.03 -18.39
C LEU A 178 16.45 7.68 -18.26
N GLN A 179 17.30 7.32 -19.22
CA GLN A 179 18.15 6.12 -19.19
C GLN A 179 19.35 6.25 -18.24
N SER A 180 19.66 7.46 -17.76
CA SER A 180 20.73 7.71 -16.80
C SER A 180 20.38 7.12 -15.43
N LYS A 181 21.19 6.18 -14.94
CA LYS A 181 20.97 5.49 -13.65
C LYS A 181 20.95 6.42 -12.44
N ASN A 182 21.69 7.52 -12.46
CA ASN A 182 21.93 8.39 -11.29
C ASN A 182 21.42 9.82 -11.49
N GLY A 183 20.76 10.15 -12.59
CA GLY A 183 20.19 11.48 -12.79
C GLY A 183 21.14 12.64 -13.02
N HIS A 184 22.42 12.38 -13.27
CA HIS A 184 23.39 13.43 -13.56
C HIS A 184 23.11 14.28 -14.82
N LEU A 185 22.06 13.98 -15.59
CA LEU A 185 21.64 14.77 -16.76
C LEU A 185 20.30 15.49 -16.53
N ASP A 186 19.65 15.32 -15.38
CA ASP A 186 18.30 15.82 -15.16
C ASP A 186 18.20 17.33 -15.27
N LEU A 187 19.07 18.03 -14.55
CA LEU A 187 19.06 19.48 -14.51
C LEU A 187 19.55 20.05 -15.84
N PHE A 188 20.57 19.43 -16.44
CA PHE A 188 21.02 19.73 -17.80
C PHE A 188 19.87 19.69 -18.82
N VAL A 189 19.03 18.64 -18.81
CA VAL A 189 17.91 18.54 -19.75
C VAL A 189 16.78 19.52 -19.42
N ARG A 190 16.52 19.79 -18.14
CA ARG A 190 15.59 20.86 -17.72
C ARG A 190 16.00 22.21 -18.32
N PHE A 191 17.29 22.56 -18.19
CA PHE A 191 17.82 23.78 -18.77
C PHE A 191 17.69 23.81 -20.29
N LEU A 192 17.99 22.71 -21.00
CA LEU A 192 17.80 22.65 -22.45
C LEU A 192 16.36 22.95 -22.88
N HIS A 193 15.36 22.42 -22.15
CA HIS A 193 13.96 22.68 -22.44
C HIS A 193 13.55 24.12 -22.07
N GLY A 194 14.05 24.70 -20.98
CA GLY A 194 13.78 26.10 -20.66
C GLY A 194 14.45 27.09 -21.64
N LEU A 195 15.65 26.75 -22.14
CA LEU A 195 16.41 27.58 -23.08
C LEU A 195 15.70 27.75 -24.42
N CYS A 196 14.80 26.85 -24.80
CA CYS A 196 14.06 26.97 -26.05
C CYS A 196 13.01 28.09 -26.06
N LEU A 197 12.59 28.59 -24.88
CA LEU A 197 11.58 29.63 -24.77
C LEU A 197 12.10 31.00 -25.21
N GLU A 198 11.18 31.83 -25.72
CA GLU A 198 11.49 33.18 -26.20
C GLU A 198 12.12 34.07 -25.10
N SER A 199 11.73 33.90 -23.83
CA SER A 199 12.32 34.63 -22.70
C SER A 199 13.84 34.44 -22.62
N ASN A 200 14.30 33.18 -22.71
CA ASN A 200 15.71 32.83 -22.65
C ASN A 200 16.44 33.15 -23.97
N GLN A 201 15.76 33.03 -25.11
CA GLN A 201 16.31 33.46 -26.40
C GLN A 201 16.53 34.98 -26.47
N ARG A 202 15.67 35.79 -25.86
CA ARG A 202 15.89 37.25 -25.78
C ARG A 202 17.11 37.59 -24.92
N LEU A 203 17.39 36.82 -23.87
CA LEU A 203 18.52 37.06 -22.95
C LEU A 203 19.85 36.54 -23.48
N LEU A 204 19.85 35.36 -24.08
CA LEU A 204 21.06 34.61 -24.45
C LEU A 204 21.12 34.27 -25.95
N GLY A 205 20.24 34.83 -26.79
CA GLY A 205 20.14 34.46 -28.20
C GLY A 205 21.44 34.62 -29.00
N SER A 206 22.25 35.64 -28.68
CA SER A 206 23.57 35.82 -29.30
C SER A 206 24.54 34.66 -29.01
N LEU A 207 24.37 33.97 -27.87
CA LEU A 207 25.13 32.81 -27.44
C LEU A 207 24.53 31.50 -27.99
N LEU A 208 23.20 31.37 -27.94
CA LEU A 208 22.47 30.15 -28.32
C LEU A 208 22.37 29.96 -29.84
N GLY A 209 22.48 31.01 -30.64
CA GLY A 209 22.37 30.96 -32.10
C GLY A 209 20.92 31.17 -32.61
N PRO A 210 20.74 31.38 -33.92
CA PRO A 210 19.43 31.67 -34.50
C PRO A 210 18.52 30.44 -34.43
N ILE A 211 17.24 30.65 -34.07
CA ILE A 211 16.22 29.59 -34.05
C ILE A 211 14.96 30.05 -34.77
N GLU A 212 14.42 29.18 -35.62
CA GLU A 212 13.03 29.28 -36.10
C GLU A 212 12.06 28.71 -35.04
N ASN A 213 11.94 29.39 -33.90
CA ASN A 213 11.04 28.98 -32.83
C ASN A 213 9.60 29.43 -33.13
N THR A 214 8.86 28.62 -33.88
CA THR A 214 7.41 28.81 -34.00
C THR A 214 6.70 28.25 -32.77
N SER A 215 5.55 28.85 -32.40
CA SER A 215 4.68 28.33 -31.35
C SER A 215 4.31 26.85 -31.59
N GLU A 216 4.22 26.43 -32.85
CA GLU A 216 3.95 25.05 -33.27
C GLU A 216 5.10 24.09 -32.90
N THR A 217 6.35 24.51 -33.04
CA THR A 217 7.52 23.69 -32.64
C THR A 217 7.58 23.51 -31.13
N ILE A 218 7.32 24.56 -30.36
CA ILE A 218 7.25 24.47 -28.89
C ILE A 218 6.11 23.55 -28.46
N GLN A 219 4.94 23.65 -29.10
CA GLN A 219 3.82 22.75 -28.79
C GLN A 219 4.15 21.28 -29.11
N ARG A 220 4.89 21.01 -30.20
CA ARG A 220 5.38 19.66 -30.51
C ARG A 220 6.33 19.13 -29.44
N VAL A 221 7.26 19.95 -28.93
CA VAL A 221 8.15 19.58 -27.81
C VAL A 221 7.32 19.22 -26.57
N ILE A 222 6.32 20.04 -26.21
CA ILE A 222 5.44 19.82 -25.06
C ILE A 222 4.66 18.50 -25.22
N ASN A 223 4.09 18.26 -26.40
CA ASN A 223 3.34 17.03 -26.66
C ASN A 223 4.26 15.80 -26.60
N ASN A 224 5.47 15.89 -27.17
CA ASN A 224 6.46 14.83 -27.08
C ASN A 224 6.78 14.47 -25.62
N LEU A 225 6.93 15.47 -24.73
CA LEU A 225 7.13 15.25 -23.29
C LEU A 225 5.94 14.54 -22.63
N LYS A 226 4.71 14.99 -22.93
CA LYS A 226 3.47 14.41 -22.36
C LYS A 226 3.24 12.97 -22.82
N GLU A 227 3.65 12.63 -24.04
CA GLU A 227 3.44 11.33 -24.68
C GLU A 227 4.63 10.35 -24.54
N MET A 228 5.70 10.73 -23.80
CA MET A 228 6.89 9.88 -23.68
C MET A 228 6.58 8.52 -23.04
N GLN A 229 6.97 7.45 -23.75
CA GLN A 229 6.87 6.08 -23.26
C GLN A 229 7.89 5.82 -22.15
N THR A 230 7.40 5.62 -20.93
CA THR A 230 8.24 5.59 -19.72
C THR A 230 8.05 4.31 -18.90
N PHE A 231 7.53 3.25 -19.51
CA PHE A 231 7.12 2.00 -18.85
C PHE A 231 8.21 1.27 -18.06
N LYS A 232 9.49 1.47 -18.39
CA LYS A 232 10.64 0.82 -17.72
C LYS A 232 11.48 1.79 -16.87
N ILE A 233 11.05 3.04 -16.75
CA ILE A 233 11.83 4.09 -16.11
C ILE A 233 11.34 4.26 -14.67
N CYS A 234 12.28 4.35 -13.72
CA CYS A 234 11.97 4.52 -12.31
C CYS A 234 11.16 5.80 -12.07
N PRO A 235 10.14 5.80 -11.18
CA PRO A 235 9.34 6.98 -10.85
C PRO A 235 10.17 8.24 -10.56
N ASP A 236 11.24 8.12 -9.78
CA ASP A 236 12.16 9.21 -9.42
C ASP A 236 12.85 9.87 -10.62
N ARG A 237 12.93 9.17 -11.76
CA ARG A 237 13.48 9.69 -13.01
C ARG A 237 12.39 10.33 -13.87
N THR A 238 11.20 9.71 -13.90
CA THR A 238 10.07 10.20 -14.73
C THR A 238 9.55 11.56 -14.31
N ILE A 239 9.71 11.96 -13.03
CA ILE A 239 9.38 13.30 -12.56
C ILE A 239 10.13 14.40 -13.33
N ASN A 240 11.29 14.06 -13.92
CA ASN A 240 12.05 15.00 -14.72
C ASN A 240 11.26 15.51 -15.94
N ILE A 241 10.34 14.71 -16.50
CA ILE A 241 9.44 15.14 -17.58
C ILE A 241 8.54 16.28 -17.11
N PHE A 242 7.92 16.12 -15.93
CA PHE A 242 7.10 17.16 -15.32
C PHE A 242 7.92 18.43 -15.04
N HIS A 243 9.14 18.29 -14.54
CA HIS A 243 10.03 19.44 -14.37
C HIS A 243 10.40 20.13 -15.69
N CYS A 244 10.64 19.40 -16.77
CA CYS A 244 10.84 20.00 -18.08
C CYS A 244 9.60 20.77 -18.56
N LEU A 245 8.38 20.25 -18.35
CA LEU A 245 7.14 21.00 -18.65
C LEU A 245 7.05 22.31 -17.86
N MET A 246 7.41 22.28 -16.57
CA MET A 246 7.45 23.49 -15.73
C MET A 246 8.50 24.50 -16.23
N GLU A 247 9.69 24.06 -16.64
CA GLU A 247 10.72 24.92 -17.25
C GLU A 247 10.27 25.50 -18.60
N MET A 248 9.36 24.81 -19.30
CA MET A 248 8.71 25.29 -20.51
C MET A 248 7.49 26.18 -20.25
N ASN A 249 7.21 26.55 -19.00
CA ASN A 249 6.01 27.28 -18.58
C ASN A 249 4.67 26.59 -18.94
N ASP A 250 4.66 25.27 -19.18
CA ASP A 250 3.42 24.49 -19.35
C ASP A 250 2.93 24.04 -17.97
N LEU A 251 1.84 24.67 -17.49
CA LEU A 251 1.20 24.38 -16.21
C LEU A 251 -0.03 23.46 -16.34
N SER A 252 -0.29 22.91 -17.53
CA SER A 252 -1.55 22.20 -17.83
C SER A 252 -1.75 21.00 -16.90
N VAL A 253 -0.73 20.14 -16.77
CA VAL A 253 -0.76 18.96 -15.90
C VAL A 253 -0.99 19.35 -14.43
N GLN A 254 -0.40 20.46 -13.98
CA GLN A 254 -0.60 20.95 -12.61
C GLN A 254 -2.05 21.42 -12.39
N GLN A 255 -2.62 22.13 -13.37
CA GLN A 255 -4.00 22.60 -13.32
C GLN A 255 -4.98 21.42 -13.32
N GLU A 256 -4.78 20.44 -14.19
CA GLU A 256 -5.57 19.21 -14.27
C GLU A 256 -5.56 18.44 -12.93
N ILE A 257 -4.40 18.36 -12.27
CA ILE A 257 -4.30 17.72 -10.95
C ILE A 257 -4.98 18.54 -9.86
N GLN A 258 -4.86 19.86 -9.88
CA GLN A 258 -5.56 20.72 -8.92
C GLN A 258 -7.08 20.62 -9.07
N GLU A 259 -7.59 20.53 -10.29
CA GLU A 259 -9.00 20.26 -10.57
C GLU A 259 -9.41 18.86 -10.15
N PHE A 260 -8.56 17.84 -10.38
CA PHE A 260 -8.77 16.49 -9.89
C PHE A 260 -8.87 16.46 -8.35
N LEU A 261 -7.97 17.15 -7.65
CA LEU A 261 -7.97 17.26 -6.19
C LEU A 261 -9.19 18.03 -5.67
N LYS A 262 -9.81 18.92 -6.43
CA LYS A 262 -11.04 19.62 -6.02
C LYS A 262 -12.32 18.85 -6.38
N SER A 263 -12.24 17.82 -7.21
CA SER A 263 -13.40 17.08 -7.70
C SER A 263 -13.97 16.15 -6.63
N GLU A 264 -15.30 16.05 -6.57
CA GLU A 264 -16.01 15.07 -5.74
C GLU A 264 -15.94 13.65 -6.33
N ASN A 265 -15.77 13.50 -7.65
CA ASN A 265 -15.79 12.22 -8.37
C ASN A 265 -14.38 11.69 -8.71
N ARG A 266 -13.43 11.79 -7.78
CA ARG A 266 -12.01 11.46 -8.04
C ARG A 266 -11.79 10.01 -8.50
N SER A 267 -12.59 9.06 -8.03
CA SER A 267 -12.46 7.64 -8.40
C SER A 267 -12.87 7.34 -9.84
N GLU A 268 -13.61 8.23 -10.49
CA GLU A 268 -14.09 8.04 -11.87
C GLU A 268 -13.13 8.66 -12.90
N LYS A 269 -12.41 9.71 -12.51
CA LYS A 269 -11.45 10.39 -13.40
C LYS A 269 -10.19 9.56 -13.59
N GLU A 270 -9.94 9.18 -14.84
CA GLU A 270 -8.72 8.47 -15.22
C GLU A 270 -7.51 9.41 -15.13
N LEU A 271 -6.47 8.97 -14.43
CA LEU A 271 -5.18 9.64 -14.37
C LEU A 271 -4.18 8.93 -15.26
N PHE A 272 -3.57 9.66 -16.19
CA PHE A 272 -2.41 9.17 -16.93
C PHE A 272 -1.14 9.20 -16.07
N GLU A 273 -0.12 8.49 -16.53
CA GLU A 273 1.17 8.33 -15.87
C GLU A 273 1.84 9.66 -15.46
N ILE A 274 1.77 10.68 -16.31
CA ILE A 274 2.33 11.99 -16.01
C ILE A 274 1.58 12.69 -14.87
N HIS A 275 0.24 12.54 -14.81
CA HIS A 275 -0.56 13.05 -13.71
C HIS A 275 -0.15 12.39 -12.40
N CYS A 276 0.05 11.07 -12.39
CA CYS A 276 0.50 10.34 -11.21
C CYS A 276 1.88 10.80 -10.74
N SER A 277 2.82 11.05 -11.65
CA SER A 277 4.15 11.59 -11.30
C SER A 277 4.05 12.96 -10.64
N ALA A 278 3.30 13.87 -11.26
CA ALA A 278 3.12 15.23 -10.77
C ALA A 278 2.34 15.26 -9.45
N LEU A 279 1.30 14.42 -9.31
CA LEU A 279 0.56 14.26 -8.06
C LEU A 279 1.48 13.74 -6.95
N ALA A 280 2.31 12.72 -7.22
CA ALA A 280 3.25 12.19 -6.24
C ALA A 280 4.22 13.26 -5.74
N PHE A 281 4.75 14.09 -6.65
CA PHE A 281 5.62 15.22 -6.32
C PHE A 281 4.89 16.28 -5.50
N MET A 282 3.69 16.69 -5.90
CA MET A 282 2.90 17.67 -5.14
C MET A 282 2.59 17.17 -3.73
N LEU A 283 2.21 15.90 -3.59
CA LEU A 283 1.95 15.25 -2.30
C LEU A 283 3.23 15.16 -1.45
N GLN A 284 4.37 14.82 -2.06
CA GLN A 284 5.67 14.74 -1.38
C GLN A 284 6.16 16.11 -0.89
N MET A 285 5.88 17.18 -1.64
CA MET A 285 6.32 18.55 -1.34
C MET A 285 5.31 19.34 -0.50
N SER A 286 4.15 18.76 -0.18
CA SER A 286 3.12 19.38 0.65
C SER A 286 3.61 19.63 2.08
N GLU A 287 3.29 20.79 2.65
CA GLU A 287 3.53 21.07 4.07
C GLU A 287 2.66 20.19 4.98
N GLU A 288 1.46 19.84 4.50
CA GLU A 288 0.55 18.95 5.20
C GLU A 288 0.93 17.48 4.96
N VAL A 289 1.07 16.73 6.07
CA VAL A 289 1.30 15.28 6.05
C VAL A 289 -0.01 14.57 5.73
N ILE A 290 0.02 13.71 4.72
CA ILE A 290 -1.15 12.96 4.25
C ILE A 290 -1.50 11.86 5.25
N GLU A 291 -2.77 11.75 5.66
CA GLU A 291 -3.18 10.73 6.62
C GLU A 291 -3.05 9.31 6.03
N GLU A 292 -3.60 9.08 4.84
CA GLU A 292 -3.52 7.78 4.15
C GLU A 292 -3.28 7.96 2.66
N LEU A 293 -2.22 7.32 2.16
CA LEU A 293 -1.96 7.10 0.74
C LEU A 293 -2.40 5.68 0.37
N ASP A 294 -3.58 5.55 -0.24
CA ASP A 294 -4.04 4.31 -0.85
C ASP A 294 -4.00 4.45 -2.37
N ILE A 295 -2.99 3.83 -2.99
CA ILE A 295 -2.76 3.96 -4.42
C ILE A 295 -3.81 3.22 -5.28
N ASN A 296 -4.60 2.32 -4.68
CA ASN A 296 -5.69 1.63 -5.37
C ASN A 296 -6.97 2.46 -5.47
N LYS A 297 -7.07 3.61 -4.78
CA LYS A 297 -8.19 4.56 -4.92
C LYS A 297 -8.11 5.38 -6.20
N TYR A 298 -6.96 5.41 -6.87
CA TYR A 298 -6.74 6.18 -8.09
C TYR A 298 -7.06 5.33 -9.32
N ASN A 299 -7.94 5.84 -10.19
CA ASN A 299 -8.25 5.22 -11.47
C ASN A 299 -7.09 5.48 -12.45
N THR A 300 -6.14 4.56 -12.51
CA THR A 300 -4.94 4.65 -13.36
C THR A 300 -4.38 3.26 -13.63
N SER A 301 -3.46 3.17 -14.60
CA SER A 301 -2.74 1.95 -14.93
C SER A 301 -1.88 1.45 -13.75
N GLN A 302 -1.43 0.20 -13.78
CA GLN A 302 -0.48 -0.32 -12.76
C GLN A 302 0.78 0.56 -12.68
N TRP A 303 1.28 1.04 -13.82
CA TRP A 303 2.42 1.94 -13.90
C TRP A 303 2.12 3.34 -13.34
N GLY A 304 0.89 3.82 -13.51
CA GLY A 304 0.43 5.04 -12.85
C GLY A 304 0.42 4.91 -11.33
N ARG A 305 -0.06 3.78 -10.79
CA ARG A 305 -0.03 3.54 -9.33
C ARG A 305 1.39 3.50 -8.78
N GLN A 306 2.31 2.85 -9.50
CA GLN A 306 3.72 2.83 -9.12
C GLN A 306 4.36 4.22 -9.06
N ARG A 307 3.92 5.15 -9.93
CA ARG A 307 4.39 6.54 -9.90
C ARG A 307 3.92 7.36 -8.70
N LEU A 308 2.91 6.90 -7.97
CA LEU A 308 2.44 7.54 -6.74
C LEU A 308 3.31 7.18 -5.53
N ILE A 309 4.14 6.14 -5.61
CA ILE A 309 4.93 5.61 -4.48
C ILE A 309 5.83 6.66 -3.81
N PRO A 310 6.51 7.59 -4.52
CA PRO A 310 7.32 8.64 -3.89
C PRO A 310 6.57 9.50 -2.86
N ALA A 311 5.24 9.61 -2.96
CA ALA A 311 4.40 10.31 -1.99
C ALA A 311 4.41 9.66 -0.59
N VAL A 312 4.84 8.40 -0.46
CA VAL A 312 5.01 7.70 0.83
C VAL A 312 5.93 8.46 1.80
N ARG A 313 6.81 9.32 1.27
CA ARG A 313 7.69 10.17 2.07
C ARG A 313 6.95 11.18 2.94
N ASN A 314 5.70 11.53 2.59
CA ASN A 314 4.91 12.53 3.28
C ASN A 314 3.53 12.01 3.73
N CYS A 315 3.42 10.73 4.10
CA CYS A 315 2.19 10.18 4.65
C CYS A 315 2.39 9.41 5.97
N ARG A 316 1.30 9.25 6.73
CA ARG A 316 1.26 8.42 7.95
C ARG A 316 0.97 6.96 7.64
N LYS A 317 0.02 6.71 6.74
CA LYS A 317 -0.38 5.36 6.32
C LYS A 317 -0.16 5.19 4.83
N ALA A 318 0.44 4.08 4.42
CA ALA A 318 0.63 3.75 3.01
C ALA A 318 0.10 2.35 2.71
N ARG A 319 -0.87 2.27 1.79
CA ARG A 319 -1.41 1.02 1.23
C ARG A 319 -0.89 0.87 -0.19
N LEU A 320 0.13 0.05 -0.34
CA LEU A 320 0.83 -0.25 -1.59
C LEU A 320 0.53 -1.68 -2.06
N THR A 321 -0.72 -2.12 -1.92
CA THR A 321 -1.12 -3.52 -2.15
C THR A 321 -1.31 -3.83 -3.62
N GLN A 322 -0.84 -5.00 -4.07
CA GLN A 322 -1.01 -5.49 -5.45
C GLN A 322 -0.58 -4.48 -6.53
N CYS A 323 0.61 -3.92 -6.39
CA CYS A 323 1.11 -2.86 -7.28
C CYS A 323 2.33 -3.28 -8.12
N GLY A 324 2.78 -4.53 -8.02
CA GLY A 324 3.91 -5.04 -8.78
C GLY A 324 5.21 -4.30 -8.43
N LEU A 325 5.44 -4.11 -7.13
CA LEU A 325 6.60 -3.38 -6.63
C LEU A 325 7.91 -4.02 -7.11
N SER A 326 8.86 -3.19 -7.51
CA SER A 326 10.22 -3.60 -7.86
C SER A 326 11.20 -3.19 -6.77
N GLU A 327 12.46 -3.57 -6.93
CA GLU A 327 13.54 -3.19 -6.00
C GLU A 327 13.66 -1.68 -5.81
N THR A 328 13.55 -0.90 -6.89
CA THR A 328 13.60 0.58 -6.83
C THR A 328 12.46 1.15 -5.99
N HIS A 329 11.26 0.57 -6.09
CA HIS A 329 10.13 0.98 -5.27
C HIS A 329 10.35 0.67 -3.79
N CYS A 330 10.99 -0.45 -3.47
CA CYS A 330 11.38 -0.78 -2.09
C CYS A 330 12.43 0.19 -1.54
N GLU A 331 13.37 0.64 -2.38
CA GLU A 331 14.35 1.66 -2.02
C GLU A 331 13.68 3.01 -1.68
N VAL A 332 12.70 3.43 -2.48
CA VAL A 332 11.92 4.66 -2.22
C VAL A 332 11.22 4.59 -0.86
N VAL A 333 10.50 3.49 -0.58
CA VAL A 333 9.83 3.25 0.71
C VAL A 333 10.84 3.20 1.86
N ALA A 334 11.98 2.54 1.67
CA ALA A 334 13.05 2.52 2.66
C ALA A 334 13.63 3.91 2.93
N SER A 335 13.73 4.77 1.90
CA SER A 335 14.18 6.16 2.07
C SER A 335 13.18 6.99 2.90
N ALA A 336 11.88 6.75 2.72
CA ALA A 336 10.83 7.39 3.52
C ALA A 336 10.87 6.96 5.00
N MET A 337 11.23 5.71 5.29
CA MET A 337 11.49 5.27 6.67
C MET A 337 12.79 5.83 7.25
N LYS A 338 13.76 6.18 6.40
CA LYS A 338 15.03 6.81 6.79
C LYS A 338 14.94 8.32 6.98
N SER A 339 13.93 8.98 6.44
CA SER A 339 13.81 10.43 6.48
C SER A 339 13.73 10.96 7.91
N ASN A 340 14.14 12.21 8.10
CA ASN A 340 14.05 12.89 9.39
C ASN A 340 13.25 14.20 9.24
N PRO A 341 12.02 14.29 9.79
CA PRO A 341 11.28 13.21 10.43
C PRO A 341 10.80 12.14 9.42
N SER A 342 10.55 10.92 9.91
CA SER A 342 9.74 9.93 9.19
C SER A 342 8.31 10.02 9.70
N HIS A 343 7.35 10.21 8.80
CA HIS A 343 5.93 10.31 9.14
C HIS A 343 5.22 8.96 9.12
N LEU A 344 5.80 7.96 8.45
CA LEU A 344 5.18 6.68 8.17
C LEU A 344 5.05 5.82 9.43
N THR A 345 3.81 5.56 9.85
CA THR A 345 3.46 4.72 11.01
C THR A 345 2.80 3.42 10.59
N GLU A 346 2.15 3.35 9.43
CA GLU A 346 1.53 2.13 8.92
C GLU A 346 1.91 1.89 7.45
N LEU A 347 2.37 0.67 7.15
CA LEU A 347 2.79 0.27 5.82
C LEU A 347 2.19 -1.10 5.48
N ASP A 348 1.39 -1.13 4.43
CA ASP A 348 0.81 -2.33 3.86
C ASP A 348 1.34 -2.52 2.43
N MET A 349 2.23 -3.49 2.23
CA MET A 349 2.79 -3.85 0.92
C MET A 349 2.28 -5.23 0.46
N SER A 350 1.14 -5.66 0.98
CA SER A 350 0.60 -7.00 0.72
C SER A 350 0.39 -7.30 -0.77
N VAL A 351 0.50 -8.57 -1.14
CA VAL A 351 0.27 -9.09 -2.49
C VAL A 351 1.27 -8.50 -3.51
N ASN A 352 2.54 -8.40 -3.12
CA ASN A 352 3.64 -8.01 -4.02
C ASN A 352 4.80 -8.99 -3.89
N ASP A 353 5.36 -9.44 -5.02
CA ASP A 353 6.60 -10.22 -5.04
C ASP A 353 7.80 -9.26 -4.85
N LEU A 354 8.25 -9.11 -3.61
CA LEU A 354 9.31 -8.16 -3.26
C LEU A 354 10.71 -8.69 -3.61
N GLN A 355 10.85 -10.00 -3.81
CA GLN A 355 12.13 -10.69 -3.95
C GLN A 355 13.11 -10.42 -2.78
N ASP A 356 14.23 -11.14 -2.73
CA ASP A 356 15.19 -11.01 -1.62
C ASP A 356 15.86 -9.64 -1.57
N LEU A 357 16.12 -9.03 -2.74
CA LEU A 357 16.78 -7.73 -2.80
C LEU A 357 15.83 -6.60 -2.39
N GLY A 358 14.56 -6.64 -2.80
CA GLY A 358 13.56 -5.69 -2.32
C GLY A 358 13.34 -5.80 -0.81
N MET A 359 13.28 -7.01 -0.27
CA MET A 359 13.21 -7.24 1.18
C MET A 359 14.44 -6.72 1.93
N LYS A 360 15.65 -6.92 1.39
CA LYS A 360 16.89 -6.37 1.95
C LYS A 360 16.84 -4.84 2.03
N LEU A 361 16.39 -4.19 0.97
CA LEU A 361 16.26 -2.73 0.90
C LEU A 361 15.22 -2.21 1.90
N LEU A 362 14.04 -2.83 1.94
CA LEU A 362 12.99 -2.50 2.91
C LEU A 362 13.50 -2.62 4.35
N CYS A 363 14.17 -3.72 4.66
CA CYS A 363 14.76 -3.97 5.97
C CYS A 363 15.84 -2.94 6.35
N ALA A 364 16.60 -2.43 5.37
CA ALA A 364 17.54 -1.33 5.61
C ALA A 364 16.84 -0.03 6.05
N GLY A 365 15.60 0.20 5.61
CA GLY A 365 14.77 1.30 6.12
C GLY A 365 14.21 1.01 7.52
N LEU A 366 13.75 -0.22 7.76
CA LEU A 366 13.29 -0.67 9.08
C LEU A 366 14.37 -0.61 10.15
N MET A 367 15.66 -0.73 9.80
CA MET A 367 16.81 -0.59 10.71
C MET A 367 17.17 0.87 11.04
N SER A 368 16.59 1.84 10.34
CA SER A 368 16.88 3.26 10.57
C SER A 368 16.44 3.70 11.97
N PRO A 369 17.25 4.49 12.71
CA PRO A 369 16.80 5.07 13.98
C PRO A 369 15.64 6.06 13.80
N ASN A 370 15.43 6.56 12.59
CA ASN A 370 14.33 7.47 12.26
C ASN A 370 13.01 6.75 11.94
N CYS A 371 13.03 5.42 11.78
CA CYS A 371 11.83 4.65 11.45
C CYS A 371 10.84 4.70 12.62
N ARG A 372 9.57 5.01 12.33
CA ARG A 372 8.48 5.10 13.32
C ARG A 372 7.34 4.14 13.04
N LEU A 373 7.62 3.10 12.26
CA LEU A 373 6.58 2.18 11.80
C LEU A 373 6.03 1.37 12.97
N GLU A 374 4.71 1.45 13.18
CA GLU A 374 3.97 0.69 14.19
C GLU A 374 3.29 -0.54 13.59
N THR A 375 2.85 -0.45 12.32
CA THR A 375 2.17 -1.55 11.62
C THR A 375 2.88 -1.87 10.31
N LEU A 376 3.25 -3.14 10.13
CA LEU A 376 3.80 -3.67 8.90
C LEU A 376 2.99 -4.87 8.42
N SER A 377 2.39 -4.77 7.23
CA SER A 377 1.73 -5.89 6.55
C SER A 377 2.48 -6.28 5.27
N LEU A 378 2.94 -7.53 5.25
CA LEU A 378 3.63 -8.18 4.14
C LEU A 378 2.91 -9.49 3.78
N LYS A 379 1.57 -9.43 3.74
CA LYS A 379 0.74 -10.60 3.43
C LYS A 379 0.91 -10.99 1.97
N ASN A 380 1.06 -12.29 1.67
CA ASN A 380 1.24 -12.81 0.30
C ASN A 380 2.39 -12.11 -0.48
N CYS A 381 3.55 -11.93 0.16
CA CYS A 381 4.71 -11.26 -0.45
C CYS A 381 5.81 -12.19 -0.98
N MET A 382 5.57 -13.51 -0.98
CA MET A 382 6.52 -14.53 -1.47
C MET A 382 7.89 -14.46 -0.76
N PHE A 383 7.88 -14.60 0.56
CA PHE A 383 9.08 -14.53 1.39
C PHE A 383 10.00 -15.71 1.22
N SER A 384 11.26 -15.53 0.79
CA SER A 384 12.26 -16.58 0.96
C SER A 384 12.78 -16.71 2.40
N GLN A 385 13.52 -17.78 2.67
CA GLN A 385 14.27 -17.92 3.93
C GLN A 385 15.24 -16.75 4.15
N ILE A 386 15.90 -16.26 3.09
CA ILE A 386 16.83 -15.13 3.14
C ILE A 386 16.07 -13.84 3.51
N SER A 387 14.91 -13.64 2.89
CA SER A 387 14.01 -12.53 3.22
C SER A 387 13.60 -12.52 4.70
N CYS A 388 13.34 -13.70 5.28
CA CYS A 388 13.01 -13.83 6.70
C CYS A 388 14.20 -13.48 7.61
N GLU A 389 15.42 -13.82 7.21
CA GLU A 389 16.65 -13.46 7.95
C GLU A 389 16.86 -11.94 7.96
N TYR A 390 16.66 -11.26 6.81
CA TYR A 390 16.71 -9.80 6.77
C TYR A 390 15.66 -9.16 7.67
N LEU A 391 14.41 -9.64 7.62
CA LEU A 391 13.34 -9.11 8.45
C LEU A 391 13.62 -9.33 9.94
N ALA A 392 14.03 -10.53 10.33
CA ALA A 392 14.36 -10.84 11.72
C ALA A 392 15.52 -9.96 12.24
N ALA A 393 16.55 -9.74 11.42
CA ALA A 393 17.65 -8.84 11.76
C ALA A 393 17.17 -7.39 11.94
N ALA A 394 16.31 -6.90 11.05
CA ALA A 394 15.77 -5.54 11.12
C ALA A 394 14.90 -5.32 12.38
N LEU A 395 13.98 -6.25 12.66
CA LEU A 395 13.15 -6.22 13.86
C LEU A 395 13.99 -6.26 15.13
N LYS A 396 15.07 -7.06 15.16
CA LYS A 396 15.99 -7.12 16.31
C LYS A 396 16.74 -5.80 16.54
N SER A 397 17.11 -5.10 15.48
CA SER A 397 17.77 -3.79 15.57
C SER A 397 16.85 -2.72 16.16
N ASN A 398 15.57 -2.73 15.75
CA ASN A 398 14.58 -1.71 16.09
C ASN A 398 13.38 -2.30 16.84
N ALA A 399 13.67 -2.97 17.95
CA ALA A 399 12.70 -3.83 18.63
C ALA A 399 11.49 -3.11 19.27
N SER A 400 11.54 -1.79 19.44
CA SER A 400 10.54 -1.02 20.18
C SER A 400 9.41 -0.43 19.34
N TYR A 401 9.54 -0.37 18.01
CA TYR A 401 8.62 0.42 17.17
C TYR A 401 7.41 -0.36 16.65
N PRO A 402 7.60 -1.46 15.89
CA PRO A 402 6.48 -2.22 15.38
C PRO A 402 5.66 -2.86 16.52
N LYS A 403 4.35 -2.62 16.50
CA LYS A 403 3.35 -3.25 17.36
C LYS A 403 2.60 -4.36 16.62
N VAL A 404 2.40 -4.21 15.31
CA VAL A 404 1.63 -5.15 14.49
C VAL A 404 2.48 -5.64 13.33
N LEU A 405 2.61 -6.96 13.20
CA LEU A 405 3.24 -7.62 12.06
C LEU A 405 2.30 -8.67 11.45
N ASP A 406 1.95 -8.49 10.18
CA ASP A 406 1.18 -9.45 9.41
C ASP A 406 2.02 -10.06 8.28
N LEU A 407 2.33 -11.36 8.40
CA LEU A 407 3.05 -12.15 7.41
C LEU A 407 2.17 -13.24 6.78
N SER A 408 0.85 -13.09 6.86
CA SER A 408 -0.09 -14.13 6.43
C SER A 408 0.08 -14.47 4.93
N GLY A 409 -0.23 -15.70 4.53
CA GLY A 409 -0.29 -16.10 3.13
C GLY A 409 1.07 -16.34 2.47
N ASN A 410 2.15 -16.40 3.25
CA ASN A 410 3.49 -16.73 2.75
C ASN A 410 3.76 -18.24 2.86
N TYR A 411 2.93 -19.03 2.18
CA TYR A 411 2.77 -20.49 2.33
C TYR A 411 3.94 -21.35 1.83
N SER A 412 4.82 -20.84 0.95
CA SER A 412 5.86 -21.68 0.34
C SER A 412 7.17 -21.69 1.14
N GLU A 413 7.44 -20.64 1.91
CA GLU A 413 8.83 -20.31 2.20
C GLU A 413 9.10 -19.73 3.61
N LEU A 414 8.08 -19.31 4.38
CA LEU A 414 8.29 -19.02 5.82
C LEU A 414 8.59 -20.32 6.58
N GLN A 415 7.68 -21.31 6.52
CA GLN A 415 7.79 -22.61 7.18
C GLN A 415 8.28 -22.50 8.65
N ASP A 416 8.90 -23.54 9.20
CA ASP A 416 9.39 -23.54 10.57
C ASP A 416 10.70 -22.76 10.76
N SER A 417 11.51 -22.65 9.71
CA SER A 417 12.79 -21.93 9.74
C SER A 417 12.57 -20.42 9.88
N GLY A 418 11.62 -19.85 9.14
CA GLY A 418 11.25 -18.43 9.23
C GLY A 418 10.69 -18.08 10.62
N VAL A 419 9.78 -18.90 11.16
CA VAL A 419 9.26 -18.70 12.52
C VAL A 419 10.38 -18.79 13.57
N LYS A 420 11.33 -19.73 13.42
CA LYS A 420 12.50 -19.82 14.31
C LYS A 420 13.28 -18.51 14.36
N GLN A 421 13.52 -17.88 13.21
CA GLN A 421 14.24 -16.60 13.14
C GLN A 421 13.46 -15.48 13.83
N LEU A 422 12.15 -15.37 13.56
CA LEU A 422 11.26 -14.41 14.23
C LEU A 422 11.20 -14.62 15.75
N CYS A 423 11.28 -15.86 16.22
CA CYS A 423 11.32 -16.17 17.65
C CYS A 423 12.58 -15.63 18.34
N GLY A 424 13.71 -15.53 17.64
CA GLY A 424 14.91 -14.86 18.16
C GLY A 424 14.66 -13.39 18.51
N PHE A 425 13.77 -12.73 17.75
CA PHE A 425 13.32 -11.37 18.02
C PHE A 425 12.31 -11.29 19.17
N LEU A 426 11.32 -12.19 19.25
CA LEU A 426 10.33 -12.19 20.35
C LEU A 426 10.96 -12.35 21.74
N LYS A 427 12.12 -13.03 21.82
CA LYS A 427 12.94 -13.16 23.04
C LYS A 427 13.62 -11.85 23.48
N ASN A 428 13.65 -10.82 22.63
CA ASN A 428 14.27 -9.54 22.94
C ASN A 428 13.42 -8.79 23.98
N PRO A 429 13.96 -8.40 25.15
CA PRO A 429 13.21 -7.69 26.20
C PRO A 429 12.68 -6.32 25.77
N ARG A 430 13.20 -5.75 24.66
CA ARG A 430 12.70 -4.50 24.08
C ARG A 430 11.58 -4.71 23.07
N CYS A 431 11.23 -5.95 22.73
CA CYS A 431 10.15 -6.27 21.81
C CYS A 431 8.82 -5.75 22.35
N ARG A 432 8.14 -4.89 21.58
CA ARG A 432 6.82 -4.33 21.92
C ARG A 432 5.68 -4.84 21.02
N PHE A 433 5.88 -5.97 20.33
CA PHE A 433 4.83 -6.57 19.50
C PHE A 433 3.58 -6.79 20.32
N GLU A 434 2.45 -6.29 19.83
CA GLU A 434 1.11 -6.53 20.34
C GLU A 434 0.37 -7.55 19.47
N THR A 435 0.59 -7.55 18.14
CA THR A 435 -0.11 -8.46 17.22
C THR A 435 0.87 -9.12 16.23
N LEU A 436 0.81 -10.44 16.13
CA LEU A 436 1.54 -11.25 15.14
C LEU A 436 0.57 -12.17 14.38
N ARG A 437 0.56 -12.06 13.05
CA ARG A 437 -0.30 -12.88 12.18
C ARG A 437 0.53 -13.71 11.21
N LEU A 438 0.34 -15.03 11.29
CA LEU A 438 1.05 -16.08 10.55
C LEU A 438 0.06 -17.06 9.89
N VAL A 439 -1.11 -16.57 9.47
CA VAL A 439 -2.13 -17.40 8.82
C VAL A 439 -1.65 -17.79 7.44
N ASN A 440 -1.83 -19.03 7.01
CA ASN A 440 -1.42 -19.56 5.71
C ASN A 440 0.10 -19.48 5.46
N CYS A 441 0.92 -19.80 6.46
CA CYS A 441 2.39 -19.76 6.38
C CYS A 441 3.10 -21.13 6.31
N ASP A 442 2.34 -22.23 6.12
CA ASP A 442 2.85 -23.63 6.14
C ASP A 442 3.71 -23.95 7.38
N VAL A 443 3.29 -23.40 8.53
CA VAL A 443 3.93 -23.66 9.81
C VAL A 443 3.53 -25.05 10.31
N SER A 444 4.47 -25.74 10.94
CA SER A 444 4.25 -27.05 11.55
C SER A 444 4.29 -26.98 13.07
N GLU A 445 4.30 -28.15 13.68
CA GLU A 445 4.50 -28.31 15.12
C GLU A 445 5.83 -27.71 15.59
N ILE A 446 6.87 -27.69 14.75
CA ILE A 446 8.18 -27.15 15.11
C ILE A 446 8.11 -25.63 15.33
N SER A 447 7.38 -24.89 14.48
CA SER A 447 7.12 -23.45 14.66
C SER A 447 6.50 -23.12 16.01
N CYS A 448 5.55 -23.95 16.42
CA CYS A 448 4.84 -23.79 17.69
C CYS A 448 5.77 -23.97 18.89
N ASP A 449 6.71 -24.93 18.84
CA ASP A 449 7.73 -25.11 19.88
C ASP A 449 8.65 -23.88 19.99
N TYR A 450 9.04 -23.28 18.85
CA TYR A 450 9.83 -22.05 18.86
C TYR A 450 9.06 -20.87 19.46
N LEU A 451 7.79 -20.70 19.08
CA LEU A 451 6.93 -19.64 19.60
C LEU A 451 6.69 -19.79 21.10
N ALA A 452 6.34 -20.99 21.57
CA ALA A 452 6.16 -21.27 23.00
C ALA A 452 7.45 -20.98 23.81
N ALA A 453 8.61 -21.38 23.29
CA ALA A 453 9.89 -21.09 23.93
C ALA A 453 10.21 -19.58 23.98
N ALA A 454 9.82 -18.82 22.95
CA ALA A 454 10.01 -17.39 22.91
C ALA A 454 9.09 -16.66 23.90
N LEU A 455 7.79 -17.01 23.91
CA LEU A 455 6.79 -16.43 24.81
C LEU A 455 7.06 -16.75 26.28
N LYS A 456 7.71 -17.88 26.60
CA LYS A 456 8.14 -18.20 27.97
C LYS A 456 9.22 -17.26 28.51
N SER A 457 10.10 -16.81 27.63
CA SER A 457 11.35 -16.15 28.03
C SER A 457 11.21 -14.65 28.32
N ASN A 458 10.07 -14.05 27.98
CA ASN A 458 9.85 -12.62 28.05
C ASN A 458 8.37 -12.38 28.40
N PRO A 459 7.99 -11.46 29.32
CA PRO A 459 6.61 -11.00 29.42
C PRO A 459 6.25 -10.31 28.11
N SER A 460 5.81 -11.10 27.14
CA SER A 460 5.52 -10.61 25.79
C SER A 460 4.42 -9.57 25.88
N HIS A 461 4.64 -8.41 25.27
CA HIS A 461 3.56 -7.46 24.98
C HIS A 461 2.55 -8.02 23.98
N LEU A 462 2.82 -9.22 23.43
CA LEU A 462 2.02 -9.87 22.43
C LEU A 462 0.65 -10.17 23.01
N ARG A 463 -0.35 -9.44 22.54
CA ARG A 463 -1.77 -9.60 22.87
C ARG A 463 -2.48 -10.46 21.87
N GLU A 464 -2.09 -10.49 20.60
CA GLU A 464 -2.79 -11.24 19.56
C GLU A 464 -1.79 -12.07 18.77
N LEU A 465 -1.95 -13.39 18.81
CA LEU A 465 -1.26 -14.32 17.91
C LEU A 465 -2.28 -15.10 17.09
N THR A 466 -2.20 -14.99 15.76
CA THR A 466 -3.03 -15.77 14.83
C THR A 466 -2.13 -16.66 13.97
N LEU A 467 -2.38 -17.96 13.95
CA LEU A 467 -1.69 -18.94 13.11
C LEU A 467 -2.62 -20.10 12.71
N ASN A 468 -2.23 -20.86 11.70
CA ASN A 468 -2.83 -22.15 11.35
C ASN A 468 -1.74 -23.17 11.01
N VAL A 469 -1.95 -24.44 11.37
CA VAL A 469 -0.90 -25.48 11.32
C VAL A 469 -1.30 -26.55 10.31
N TYR A 470 -0.59 -26.63 9.19
CA TYR A 470 -0.96 -27.51 8.06
C TYR A 470 -0.35 -28.90 8.10
N ARG A 471 0.79 -29.06 8.78
CA ARG A 471 1.54 -30.32 8.86
C ARG A 471 1.44 -30.94 10.25
N SER A 472 0.22 -31.31 10.68
CA SER A 472 0.06 -32.12 11.89
C SER A 472 0.34 -33.59 11.56
N SER A 473 1.43 -34.11 12.10
CA SER A 473 1.62 -35.56 12.21
C SER A 473 0.89 -36.04 13.47
N THR A 474 0.61 -37.33 13.58
CA THR A 474 -0.10 -37.98 14.71
C THR A 474 0.58 -37.82 16.10
N LYS A 475 1.57 -36.94 16.24
CA LYS A 475 2.28 -36.57 17.48
C LYS A 475 1.87 -35.20 18.06
N SER A 476 0.80 -34.60 17.54
CA SER A 476 0.12 -33.36 17.99
C SER A 476 -0.12 -33.23 19.52
N HIS A 477 -0.10 -34.34 20.26
CA HIS A 477 -0.46 -34.41 21.68
C HIS A 477 0.48 -33.67 22.65
N THR A 478 1.71 -33.33 22.27
CA THR A 478 2.68 -32.68 23.19
C THR A 478 2.74 -31.16 23.02
N LEU A 479 2.25 -30.65 21.90
CA LEU A 479 2.57 -29.32 21.39
C LEU A 479 1.51 -28.27 21.76
N SER A 480 0.23 -28.62 21.62
CA SER A 480 -0.87 -27.78 22.12
C SER A 480 -0.67 -27.42 23.59
N ASN A 481 -0.09 -28.34 24.37
CA ASN A 481 0.11 -28.24 25.81
C ASN A 481 1.10 -27.13 26.18
N LYS A 482 2.10 -26.87 25.34
CA LYS A 482 3.11 -25.83 25.59
C LYS A 482 2.63 -24.46 25.14
N LEU A 483 2.00 -24.34 23.97
CA LEU A 483 1.49 -23.05 23.47
C LEU A 483 0.32 -22.54 24.30
N THR A 484 -0.58 -23.42 24.74
CA THR A 484 -1.72 -23.02 25.55
C THR A 484 -1.30 -22.45 26.91
N SER A 485 -0.18 -22.90 27.47
CA SER A 485 0.39 -22.33 28.71
C SER A 485 0.80 -20.84 28.59
N PHE A 486 0.84 -20.27 27.37
CA PHE A 486 1.17 -18.87 27.10
C PHE A 486 -0.05 -18.16 26.49
N ILE A 487 -0.87 -17.59 27.36
CA ILE A 487 -2.21 -17.10 27.08
C ILE A 487 -2.17 -15.74 26.41
N PHE A 488 -2.18 -15.72 25.07
CA PHE A 488 -2.59 -14.57 24.23
C PHE A 488 -3.03 -15.02 22.81
N LEU A 489 -3.51 -16.27 22.65
CA LEU A 489 -4.00 -16.77 21.35
C LEU A 489 -5.53 -16.62 21.26
N TYR A 490 -5.97 -15.72 20.40
CA TYR A 490 -7.40 -15.41 20.20
C TYR A 490 -8.05 -16.29 19.12
N ARG A 491 -7.25 -16.85 18.19
CA ARG A 491 -7.76 -17.64 17.06
C ARG A 491 -6.81 -18.77 16.66
N LEU A 492 -7.19 -20.01 17.02
CA LEU A 492 -6.52 -21.27 16.66
C LEU A 492 -7.32 -21.98 15.57
N TRP A 493 -7.67 -21.30 14.48
CA TRP A 493 -8.46 -21.90 13.41
C TRP A 493 -7.63 -22.95 12.68
N ASP A 494 -8.17 -24.18 12.56
CA ASP A 494 -7.65 -25.26 11.70
C ASP A 494 -6.18 -25.58 12.03
N CYS A 495 -5.91 -25.73 13.33
CA CYS A 495 -4.58 -26.01 13.89
C CYS A 495 -4.34 -27.51 14.11
N GLY A 496 -5.23 -28.39 13.60
CA GLY A 496 -5.15 -29.82 13.83
C GLY A 496 -5.39 -30.24 15.30
N LEU A 497 -6.08 -29.41 16.10
CA LEU A 497 -6.40 -29.76 17.48
C LEU A 497 -7.42 -30.91 17.51
N SER A 498 -7.21 -31.82 18.47
CA SER A 498 -8.04 -33.00 18.74
C SER A 498 -8.49 -33.02 20.21
N GLU A 499 -9.34 -33.99 20.58
CA GLU A 499 -9.78 -34.22 21.96
C GLU A 499 -8.62 -34.18 22.98
N ILE A 500 -7.50 -34.84 22.68
CA ILE A 500 -6.36 -35.00 23.61
C ILE A 500 -5.73 -33.65 23.97
N ASN A 501 -5.86 -32.65 23.10
CA ASN A 501 -5.32 -31.33 23.30
C ASN A 501 -6.21 -30.46 24.21
N CYS A 502 -7.49 -30.78 24.33
CA CYS A 502 -8.46 -29.97 25.07
C CYS A 502 -8.23 -29.98 26.59
N ASP A 503 -7.65 -31.03 27.15
CA ASP A 503 -7.28 -31.08 28.57
C ASP A 503 -6.24 -30.01 28.92
N TYR A 504 -5.24 -29.87 28.06
CA TYR A 504 -4.18 -28.90 28.27
C TYR A 504 -4.63 -27.48 27.95
N LEU A 505 -5.42 -27.31 26.88
CA LEU A 505 -6.07 -26.04 26.56
C LEU A 505 -6.95 -25.57 27.73
N ALA A 506 -7.76 -26.45 28.32
CA ALA A 506 -8.58 -26.09 29.48
C ALA A 506 -7.73 -25.74 30.71
N ALA A 507 -6.67 -26.51 31.01
CA ALA A 507 -5.77 -26.24 32.12
C ALA A 507 -5.04 -24.89 31.96
N ALA A 508 -4.60 -24.59 30.75
CA ALA A 508 -4.03 -23.32 30.37
C ALA A 508 -5.01 -22.16 30.57
N LEU A 509 -6.20 -22.25 29.97
CA LEU A 509 -7.23 -21.22 30.06
C LEU A 509 -7.59 -20.89 31.52
N LYS A 510 -7.61 -21.91 32.39
CA LYS A 510 -7.81 -21.74 33.85
C LYS A 510 -6.68 -21.00 34.57
N SER A 511 -5.45 -21.02 34.05
CA SER A 511 -4.29 -20.47 34.74
C SER A 511 -4.11 -18.95 34.60
N ASN A 512 -4.61 -18.34 33.51
CA ASN A 512 -4.76 -16.87 33.39
C ASN A 512 -6.10 -16.48 32.73
N PRO A 513 -7.22 -16.58 33.46
CA PRO A 513 -8.55 -16.45 32.88
C PRO A 513 -9.00 -14.98 32.70
N SER A 514 -8.32 -14.00 33.31
CA SER A 514 -8.77 -12.60 33.45
C SER A 514 -8.66 -11.71 32.21
N HIS A 515 -7.90 -12.12 31.18
CA HIS A 515 -7.64 -11.29 30.00
C HIS A 515 -8.26 -11.81 28.70
N LEU A 516 -8.76 -13.05 28.66
CA LEU A 516 -9.28 -13.65 27.45
C LEU A 516 -10.74 -13.24 27.21
N ARG A 517 -10.98 -12.48 26.13
CA ARG A 517 -12.33 -12.06 25.71
C ARG A 517 -12.86 -12.83 24.49
N GLU A 518 -12.00 -13.30 23.58
CA GLU A 518 -12.42 -14.04 22.38
C GLU A 518 -11.58 -15.31 22.19
N LEU A 519 -12.25 -16.43 21.92
CA LEU A 519 -11.65 -17.73 21.63
C LEU A 519 -12.30 -18.34 20.39
N ASP A 520 -11.53 -18.44 19.30
CA ASP A 520 -11.93 -19.13 18.07
C ASP A 520 -11.13 -20.43 17.88
N LEU A 521 -11.81 -21.57 17.99
CA LEU A 521 -11.26 -22.91 17.76
C LEU A 521 -11.88 -23.57 16.52
N SER A 522 -12.48 -22.78 15.62
CA SER A 522 -13.14 -23.30 14.43
C SER A 522 -12.23 -24.21 13.60
N GLY A 523 -12.80 -25.17 12.88
CA GLY A 523 -12.09 -26.09 11.99
C GLY A 523 -11.25 -27.19 12.67
N ASN A 524 -11.20 -27.26 14.00
CA ASN A 524 -10.47 -28.31 14.72
C ASN A 524 -11.35 -29.52 15.08
N LYS A 525 -10.81 -30.74 15.07
CA LYS A 525 -11.58 -31.97 15.38
C LYS A 525 -11.67 -32.24 16.90
N LEU A 526 -12.26 -31.30 17.63
CA LEU A 526 -12.35 -31.36 19.10
C LEU A 526 -13.26 -32.50 19.59
N GLN A 527 -14.35 -32.78 18.85
CA GLN A 527 -15.40 -33.72 19.25
C GLN A 527 -16.06 -33.36 20.61
N ASP A 528 -17.02 -34.17 21.05
CA ASP A 528 -17.79 -33.89 22.28
C ASP A 528 -16.95 -33.95 23.56
N SER A 529 -16.01 -34.89 23.60
CA SER A 529 -15.06 -35.07 24.68
C SER A 529 -14.11 -33.88 24.82
N GLY A 530 -13.65 -33.30 23.72
CA GLY A 530 -12.83 -32.08 23.76
C GLY A 530 -13.60 -30.88 24.31
N VAL A 531 -14.85 -30.67 23.87
CA VAL A 531 -15.72 -29.62 24.41
C VAL A 531 -16.02 -29.83 25.89
N LYS A 532 -16.21 -31.06 26.35
CA LYS A 532 -16.36 -31.37 27.78
C LYS A 532 -15.20 -30.84 28.61
N LYS A 533 -13.96 -31.00 28.12
CA LYS A 533 -12.78 -30.48 28.84
C LYS A 533 -12.76 -28.95 28.87
N LEU A 534 -13.12 -28.31 27.76
CA LEU A 534 -13.24 -26.84 27.67
C LEU A 534 -14.32 -26.29 28.61
N CYS A 535 -15.42 -27.01 28.79
CA CYS A 535 -16.50 -26.61 29.68
C CYS A 535 -16.02 -26.44 31.13
N GLY A 536 -15.07 -27.25 31.58
CA GLY A 536 -14.45 -27.07 32.89
C GLY A 536 -13.77 -25.70 33.07
N PHE A 537 -13.28 -25.06 32.01
CA PHE A 537 -12.79 -23.67 32.06
C PHE A 537 -13.93 -22.65 32.06
N LEU A 538 -14.98 -22.86 31.24
CA LEU A 538 -16.15 -21.98 31.21
C LEU A 538 -16.85 -21.91 32.58
N GLU A 539 -16.86 -23.01 33.32
CA GLU A 539 -17.36 -23.13 34.70
C GLU A 539 -16.51 -22.37 35.74
N SER A 540 -15.28 -21.96 35.40
CA SER A 540 -14.37 -21.32 36.37
C SER A 540 -14.74 -19.86 36.63
N SER A 541 -14.77 -19.44 37.90
CA SER A 541 -15.19 -18.09 38.33
C SER A 541 -14.34 -16.94 37.78
N GLY A 542 -13.13 -17.22 37.26
CA GLY A 542 -12.26 -16.22 36.63
C GLY A 542 -12.49 -16.04 35.14
N CYS A 543 -13.34 -16.85 34.50
CA CYS A 543 -13.56 -16.84 33.05
C CYS A 543 -14.31 -15.57 32.61
N GLY A 544 -13.63 -14.65 31.92
CA GLY A 544 -14.22 -13.42 31.35
C GLY A 544 -14.56 -13.50 29.85
N LEU A 545 -14.71 -14.70 29.29
CA LEU A 545 -14.85 -14.91 27.85
C LEU A 545 -16.16 -14.31 27.31
N GLU A 546 -16.06 -13.44 26.30
CA GLU A 546 -17.19 -12.77 25.64
C GLU A 546 -17.56 -13.41 24.29
N THR A 547 -16.59 -14.00 23.58
CA THR A 547 -16.82 -14.64 22.29
C THR A 547 -16.23 -16.06 22.25
N LEU A 548 -17.05 -17.04 21.88
CA LEU A 548 -16.64 -18.43 21.64
C LEU A 548 -17.09 -18.89 20.25
N ARG A 549 -16.14 -19.29 19.41
CA ARG A 549 -16.43 -19.89 18.09
C ARG A 549 -15.88 -21.31 18.02
N LEU A 550 -16.76 -22.26 17.74
CA LEU A 550 -16.49 -23.70 17.62
C LEU A 550 -17.03 -24.23 16.29
N ARG A 551 -16.89 -23.46 15.21
CA ARG A 551 -17.47 -23.80 13.91
C ARG A 551 -16.76 -25.02 13.32
N SER A 552 -17.49 -26.01 12.81
CA SER A 552 -16.91 -27.19 12.17
C SER A 552 -15.95 -27.97 13.08
N CYS A 553 -16.34 -28.17 14.35
CA CYS A 553 -15.52 -28.84 15.36
C CYS A 553 -15.85 -30.33 15.59
N GLY A 554 -16.83 -30.87 14.84
CA GLY A 554 -17.31 -32.24 15.01
C GLY A 554 -18.19 -32.40 16.24
N LEU A 555 -18.95 -31.36 16.60
CA LEU A 555 -19.81 -31.34 17.79
C LEU A 555 -21.15 -32.03 17.52
N SER A 556 -21.68 -32.71 18.53
CA SER A 556 -23.02 -33.31 18.54
C SER A 556 -23.93 -32.71 19.63
N GLU A 557 -25.11 -33.29 19.82
CA GLU A 557 -26.04 -32.98 20.92
C GLU A 557 -25.39 -33.10 22.32
N ILE A 558 -24.37 -33.96 22.46
CA ILE A 558 -23.64 -34.14 23.72
C ILE A 558 -22.84 -32.88 24.06
N SER A 559 -22.16 -32.28 23.08
CA SER A 559 -21.45 -31.00 23.27
C SER A 559 -22.37 -29.89 23.74
N CYS A 560 -23.59 -29.80 23.18
CA CYS A 560 -24.58 -28.81 23.60
C CYS A 560 -24.99 -28.97 25.05
N ASN A 561 -25.13 -30.20 25.54
CA ASN A 561 -25.44 -30.45 26.95
C ASN A 561 -24.31 -29.94 27.86
N TYR A 562 -23.05 -30.26 27.55
CA TYR A 562 -21.91 -29.75 28.32
C TYR A 562 -21.82 -28.22 28.29
N LEU A 563 -21.97 -27.59 27.12
CA LEU A 563 -21.93 -26.14 26.97
C LEU A 563 -23.07 -25.47 27.74
N ALA A 564 -24.30 -25.97 27.62
CA ALA A 564 -25.45 -25.42 28.33
C ALA A 564 -25.28 -25.52 29.85
N ALA A 565 -24.78 -26.64 30.36
CA ALA A 565 -24.50 -26.81 31.79
C ALA A 565 -23.41 -25.84 32.28
N ALA A 566 -22.30 -25.73 31.54
CA ALA A 566 -21.19 -24.86 31.90
C ALA A 566 -21.59 -23.37 31.91
N LEU A 567 -22.29 -22.92 30.87
CA LEU A 567 -22.74 -21.53 30.74
C LEU A 567 -23.82 -21.15 31.76
N LYS A 568 -24.63 -22.11 32.24
CA LYS A 568 -25.56 -21.91 33.37
C LYS A 568 -24.84 -21.75 34.70
N SER A 569 -23.77 -22.52 34.91
CA SER A 569 -23.06 -22.57 36.20
C SER A 569 -22.30 -21.28 36.52
N ASN A 570 -21.83 -20.59 35.49
CA ASN A 570 -21.11 -19.33 35.60
C ASN A 570 -21.80 -18.28 34.70
N PRO A 571 -22.84 -17.59 35.21
CA PRO A 571 -23.70 -16.72 34.41
C PRO A 571 -22.90 -15.64 33.68
N SER A 572 -23.21 -15.49 32.39
CA SER A 572 -22.21 -15.55 31.33
C SER A 572 -21.76 -14.16 30.88
N HIS A 573 -20.46 -13.87 31.00
CA HIS A 573 -19.82 -12.80 30.23
C HIS A 573 -19.93 -13.02 28.70
N LEU A 574 -20.29 -14.24 28.27
CA LEU A 574 -20.43 -14.63 26.87
C LEU A 574 -21.54 -13.85 26.17
N ARG A 575 -21.16 -13.07 25.16
CA ARG A 575 -22.02 -12.31 24.25
C ARG A 575 -22.19 -13.01 22.91
N VAL A 576 -21.17 -13.70 22.41
CA VAL A 576 -21.18 -14.32 21.07
C VAL A 576 -20.88 -15.82 21.16
N LEU A 577 -21.77 -16.64 20.60
CA LEU A 577 -21.59 -18.08 20.46
C LEU A 577 -21.83 -18.51 19.01
N ASP A 578 -20.79 -19.04 18.36
CA ASP A 578 -20.87 -19.60 17.01
C ASP A 578 -20.58 -21.12 17.04
N LEU A 579 -21.62 -21.92 16.81
CA LEU A 579 -21.54 -23.38 16.73
C LEU A 579 -21.77 -23.90 15.30
N SER A 580 -21.69 -23.03 14.30
CA SER A 580 -22.03 -23.34 12.91
C SER A 580 -21.25 -24.54 12.34
N LYS A 581 -21.81 -25.19 11.33
CA LYS A 581 -21.23 -26.37 10.65
C LYS A 581 -20.95 -27.56 11.59
N ASN A 582 -21.77 -27.77 12.62
CA ASN A 582 -21.73 -28.96 13.48
C ASN A 582 -23.02 -29.77 13.35
N GLN A 583 -23.08 -30.98 13.93
CA GLN A 583 -24.23 -31.88 13.83
C GLN A 583 -25.04 -31.90 15.13
N LEU A 584 -25.57 -30.74 15.52
CA LEU A 584 -26.22 -30.57 16.83
C LEU A 584 -27.61 -31.21 16.91
N ARG A 585 -28.33 -31.30 15.78
CA ARG A 585 -29.72 -31.79 15.68
C ARG A 585 -30.69 -31.03 16.61
N ASP A 586 -31.93 -31.49 16.73
CA ASP A 586 -32.97 -30.87 17.55
C ASP A 586 -32.68 -30.99 19.06
N LEU A 587 -32.22 -32.16 19.52
CA LEU A 587 -31.89 -32.37 20.93
C LEU A 587 -30.77 -31.44 21.40
N GLY A 588 -29.73 -31.23 20.58
CA GLY A 588 -28.67 -30.27 20.90
C GLY A 588 -29.20 -28.84 21.02
N MET A 589 -30.09 -28.42 20.11
CA MET A 589 -30.72 -27.09 20.20
C MET A 589 -31.59 -26.97 21.45
N LYS A 590 -32.37 -28.01 21.80
CA LYS A 590 -33.17 -28.04 23.02
C LYS A 590 -32.33 -27.83 24.28
N GLN A 591 -31.15 -28.42 24.37
CA GLN A 591 -30.24 -28.21 25.51
C GLN A 591 -29.73 -26.76 25.59
N LEU A 592 -29.33 -26.18 24.45
CA LEU A 592 -28.91 -24.77 24.38
C LEU A 592 -30.05 -23.81 24.75
N CYS A 593 -31.29 -24.10 24.33
CA CYS A 593 -32.46 -23.31 24.71
C CYS A 593 -32.67 -23.30 26.23
N GLY A 594 -32.40 -24.41 26.91
CA GLY A 594 -32.43 -24.43 28.38
C GLY A 594 -31.46 -23.42 29.01
N PHE A 595 -30.30 -23.13 28.38
CA PHE A 595 -29.40 -22.06 28.81
C PHE A 595 -29.97 -20.66 28.47
N LEU A 596 -30.56 -20.48 27.29
CA LEU A 596 -31.20 -19.20 26.91
C LEU A 596 -32.34 -18.80 27.88
N GLU A 597 -33.08 -19.78 28.41
CA GLU A 597 -34.12 -19.60 29.44
C GLU A 597 -33.57 -19.15 30.81
N SER A 598 -32.26 -19.28 31.04
CA SER A 598 -31.67 -18.99 32.34
C SER A 598 -31.57 -17.47 32.57
N PRO A 599 -31.98 -16.94 33.73
CA PRO A 599 -32.07 -15.49 33.97
C PRO A 599 -30.71 -14.76 33.96
N GLY A 600 -29.59 -15.50 34.03
CA GLY A 600 -28.23 -14.96 33.92
C GLY A 600 -27.62 -15.04 32.52
N CYS A 601 -28.39 -15.43 31.49
CA CYS A 601 -27.92 -15.50 30.11
C CYS A 601 -27.80 -14.09 29.50
N GLY A 602 -26.58 -13.67 29.16
CA GLY A 602 -26.28 -12.38 28.53
C GLY A 602 -25.99 -12.45 27.03
N LEU A 603 -26.33 -13.57 26.37
CA LEU A 603 -25.95 -13.83 24.99
C LEU A 603 -26.63 -12.85 24.01
N GLU A 604 -25.83 -12.18 23.18
CA GLU A 604 -26.27 -11.20 22.18
C GLU A 604 -26.28 -11.76 20.77
N THR A 605 -25.37 -12.69 20.45
CA THR A 605 -25.27 -13.32 19.12
C THR A 605 -25.22 -14.84 19.24
N LEU A 606 -26.12 -15.51 18.52
CA LEU A 606 -26.12 -16.96 18.35
C LEU A 606 -26.09 -17.31 16.87
N ARG A 607 -25.08 -18.10 16.45
CA ARG A 607 -25.00 -18.65 15.09
C ARG A 607 -25.00 -20.19 15.16
N SER A 608 -25.98 -20.82 14.52
CA SER A 608 -26.20 -22.26 14.59
C SER A 608 -26.60 -22.86 13.24
N VAL A 609 -25.64 -22.92 12.32
CA VAL A 609 -25.77 -23.57 11.02
C VAL A 609 -25.55 -25.09 11.15
N CYS A 610 -26.53 -25.85 11.63
CA CYS A 610 -26.30 -27.20 12.19
C CYS A 610 -27.29 -28.28 11.72
N ASP A 611 -27.84 -28.16 10.51
CA ASP A 611 -28.89 -29.02 9.95
C ASP A 611 -30.13 -29.16 10.86
N LEU A 612 -30.52 -28.06 11.49
CA LEU A 612 -31.63 -28.01 12.43
C LEU A 612 -32.99 -28.30 11.74
N PRO A 613 -33.81 -29.22 12.28
CA PRO A 613 -35.19 -29.42 11.82
C PRO A 613 -36.15 -28.36 12.36
N GLU A 614 -37.35 -28.24 11.77
CA GLU A 614 -38.39 -27.26 12.13
C GLU A 614 -38.72 -27.20 13.64
N VAL A 615 -38.77 -28.34 14.33
CA VAL A 615 -39.06 -28.42 15.79
C VAL A 615 -38.04 -27.66 16.65
N SER A 616 -36.84 -27.41 16.11
CA SER A 616 -35.81 -26.62 16.79
C SER A 616 -36.24 -25.17 16.99
N CYS A 617 -37.05 -24.63 16.06
CA CYS A 617 -37.60 -23.29 16.16
C CYS A 617 -38.64 -23.16 17.29
N ASP A 618 -39.35 -24.24 17.63
CA ASP A 618 -40.28 -24.24 18.78
C ASP A 618 -39.52 -24.01 20.09
N TYR A 619 -38.44 -24.76 20.29
CA TYR A 619 -37.58 -24.60 21.48
C TYR A 619 -36.95 -23.20 21.53
N LEU A 620 -36.47 -22.69 20.40
CA LEU A 620 -35.89 -21.35 20.30
C LEU A 620 -36.92 -20.26 20.60
N ALA A 621 -38.09 -20.31 19.97
CA ALA A 621 -39.14 -19.31 20.17
C ALA A 621 -39.66 -19.32 21.62
N ALA A 622 -39.83 -20.50 22.22
CA ALA A 622 -40.24 -20.63 23.62
C ALA A 622 -39.20 -20.04 24.59
N SER A 623 -37.93 -20.40 24.41
CA SER A 623 -36.84 -19.92 25.28
C SER A 623 -36.66 -18.41 25.20
N LEU A 624 -36.62 -17.84 23.99
CA LEU A 624 -36.46 -16.40 23.76
C LEU A 624 -37.66 -15.56 24.21
N LYS A 625 -38.86 -16.15 24.32
CA LYS A 625 -40.03 -15.51 24.95
C LYS A 625 -39.94 -15.50 26.47
N SER A 626 -39.40 -16.57 27.07
CA SER A 626 -39.39 -16.76 28.52
C SER A 626 -38.44 -15.80 29.25
N ASN A 627 -37.33 -15.44 28.60
CA ASN A 627 -36.33 -14.52 29.12
C ASN A 627 -36.26 -13.34 28.14
N PRO A 628 -36.72 -12.12 28.52
CA PRO A 628 -36.78 -10.97 27.62
C PRO A 628 -35.38 -10.70 27.06
N SER A 629 -35.19 -11.08 25.80
CA SER A 629 -33.91 -11.62 25.35
C SER A 629 -32.88 -10.52 25.09
N HIS A 630 -31.68 -10.71 25.64
CA HIS A 630 -30.49 -9.93 25.29
C HIS A 630 -30.01 -10.21 23.85
N LEU A 631 -30.61 -11.19 23.16
CA LEU A 631 -30.23 -11.62 21.83
C LEU A 631 -30.57 -10.54 20.79
N ARG A 632 -29.53 -10.01 20.14
CA ARG A 632 -29.60 -9.03 19.06
C ARG A 632 -29.40 -9.67 17.69
N GLU A 633 -28.60 -10.73 17.59
CA GLU A 633 -28.33 -11.42 16.33
C GLU A 633 -28.60 -12.92 16.43
N LEU A 634 -29.41 -13.43 15.52
CA LEU A 634 -29.70 -14.85 15.36
C LEU A 634 -29.44 -15.26 13.91
N ASP A 635 -28.43 -16.09 13.68
CA ASP A 635 -28.15 -16.66 12.35
C ASP A 635 -28.45 -18.17 12.35
N LEU A 636 -29.52 -18.52 11.64
CA LEU A 636 -29.98 -19.88 11.38
C LEU A 636 -29.82 -20.26 9.90
N SER A 637 -28.99 -19.52 9.16
CA SER A 637 -28.75 -19.79 7.75
C SER A 637 -28.26 -21.22 7.50
N LYS A 638 -28.56 -21.75 6.33
CA LYS A 638 -28.20 -23.09 5.84
C LYS A 638 -28.71 -24.24 6.69
N ASN A 639 -29.80 -24.03 7.43
CA ASN A 639 -30.60 -25.11 8.00
C ASN A 639 -31.76 -25.42 7.03
N SER A 640 -31.50 -26.26 6.03
CA SER A 640 -32.44 -26.54 4.93
C SER A 640 -33.73 -27.27 5.33
N LYS A 641 -33.80 -27.76 6.58
CA LYS A 641 -34.94 -28.48 7.15
C LYS A 641 -35.82 -27.61 8.06
N LEU A 642 -35.58 -26.30 8.12
CA LEU A 642 -36.44 -25.38 8.86
C LEU A 642 -37.79 -25.19 8.17
N LEU A 643 -37.78 -24.96 6.86
CA LEU A 643 -38.99 -24.77 6.03
C LEU A 643 -39.91 -23.65 6.57
N ASP A 644 -41.08 -23.48 5.93
CA ASP A 644 -42.06 -22.47 6.34
C ASP A 644 -42.60 -22.64 7.77
N PRO A 645 -42.88 -23.88 8.28
CA PRO A 645 -43.34 -24.05 9.65
C PRO A 645 -42.32 -23.59 10.69
N GLY A 646 -41.02 -23.81 10.48
CA GLY A 646 -39.98 -23.34 11.40
C GLY A 646 -39.97 -21.81 11.53
N VAL A 647 -40.15 -21.09 10.41
CA VAL A 647 -40.22 -19.61 10.42
C VAL A 647 -41.48 -19.12 11.13
N LYS A 648 -42.62 -19.80 10.92
CA LYS A 648 -43.87 -19.47 11.62
C LYS A 648 -43.71 -19.46 13.14
N GLN A 649 -42.95 -20.40 13.68
CA GLN A 649 -42.71 -20.52 15.12
C GLN A 649 -41.82 -19.39 15.64
N LEU A 650 -40.77 -19.04 14.89
CA LEU A 650 -39.92 -17.87 15.19
C LEU A 650 -40.71 -16.56 15.14
N CYS A 651 -41.65 -16.43 14.21
CA CYS A 651 -42.53 -15.25 14.11
C CYS A 651 -43.33 -15.01 15.38
N GLY A 652 -43.78 -16.08 16.05
CA GLY A 652 -44.43 -15.96 17.35
C GLY A 652 -43.55 -15.29 18.40
N PHE A 653 -42.22 -15.43 18.34
CA PHE A 653 -41.27 -14.69 19.19
C PHE A 653 -41.07 -13.25 18.71
N LEU A 654 -40.98 -13.00 17.41
CA LEU A 654 -40.88 -11.64 16.84
C LEU A 654 -42.08 -10.76 17.23
N GLU A 655 -43.27 -11.36 17.33
CA GLU A 655 -44.50 -10.71 17.80
C GLU A 655 -44.49 -10.36 19.30
N SER A 656 -43.56 -10.92 20.08
CA SER A 656 -43.48 -10.67 21.52
C SER A 656 -43.01 -9.23 21.81
N PRO A 657 -43.69 -8.47 22.69
CA PRO A 657 -43.30 -7.10 23.05
C PRO A 657 -41.88 -6.97 23.62
N GLY A 658 -41.31 -8.06 24.14
CA GLY A 658 -39.94 -8.13 24.67
C GLY A 658 -38.87 -8.54 23.65
N CYS A 659 -39.20 -8.68 22.37
CA CYS A 659 -38.24 -9.08 21.32
C CYS A 659 -37.27 -7.93 20.99
N GLY A 660 -36.00 -8.08 21.36
CA GLY A 660 -34.92 -7.12 21.06
C GLY A 660 -34.08 -7.45 19.83
N LEU A 661 -34.49 -8.42 19.01
CA LEU A 661 -33.67 -8.93 17.89
C LEU A 661 -33.49 -7.86 16.80
N GLU A 662 -32.25 -7.62 16.40
CA GLU A 662 -31.85 -6.62 15.40
C GLU A 662 -31.44 -7.26 14.06
N THR A 663 -30.88 -8.47 14.09
CA THR A 663 -30.43 -9.19 12.90
C THR A 663 -30.96 -10.63 12.89
N LEU A 664 -31.59 -11.03 11.80
CA LEU A 664 -32.07 -12.39 11.57
C LEU A 664 -31.55 -12.95 10.23
N GLY A 665 -30.73 -14.00 10.32
CA GLY A 665 -30.22 -14.74 9.17
C GLY A 665 -31.00 -16.04 8.93
N LEU A 666 -31.61 -16.18 7.76
CA LEU A 666 -32.38 -17.35 7.31
C LEU A 666 -32.02 -17.73 5.86
N SER A 667 -30.78 -17.45 5.44
CA SER A 667 -30.31 -17.76 4.09
C SER A 667 -30.26 -19.27 3.87
N TYR A 668 -30.75 -19.82 2.75
CA TYR A 668 -30.75 -21.27 2.45
C TYR A 668 -31.46 -22.14 3.53
N CYS A 669 -32.66 -21.75 3.95
CA CYS A 669 -33.48 -22.45 4.94
C CYS A 669 -34.67 -23.24 4.35
N GLY A 670 -34.83 -23.22 3.03
CA GLY A 670 -35.94 -23.88 2.33
C GLY A 670 -37.25 -23.10 2.43
N LEU A 671 -37.16 -21.77 2.47
CA LEU A 671 -38.29 -20.88 2.68
C LEU A 671 -39.04 -20.59 1.37
N SER A 672 -40.35 -20.41 1.47
CA SER A 672 -41.19 -19.98 0.36
C SER A 672 -41.82 -18.60 0.63
N LYS A 673 -42.71 -18.18 -0.27
CA LYS A 673 -43.59 -17.02 -0.06
C LYS A 673 -44.35 -17.09 1.28
N ILE A 674 -44.71 -18.28 1.74
CA ILE A 674 -45.44 -18.47 3.01
C ILE A 674 -44.61 -17.93 4.19
N SER A 675 -43.31 -18.21 4.24
CA SER A 675 -42.40 -17.63 5.25
C SER A 675 -42.36 -16.11 5.18
N CYS A 676 -42.36 -15.53 3.98
CA CYS A 676 -42.35 -14.09 3.79
C CYS A 676 -43.63 -13.45 4.32
N ASP A 677 -44.78 -14.11 4.11
CA ASP A 677 -46.07 -13.66 4.64
C ASP A 677 -46.11 -13.72 6.18
N TYR A 678 -45.57 -14.78 6.80
CA TYR A 678 -45.45 -14.87 8.27
C TYR A 678 -44.55 -13.78 8.84
N LEU A 679 -43.36 -13.57 8.25
CA LEU A 679 -42.44 -12.52 8.67
C LEU A 679 -43.08 -11.14 8.52
N ALA A 680 -43.76 -10.88 7.39
CA ALA A 680 -44.44 -9.61 7.16
C ALA A 680 -45.56 -9.35 8.17
N ALA A 681 -46.31 -10.39 8.58
CA ALA A 681 -47.33 -10.28 9.61
C ALA A 681 -46.72 -9.96 10.98
N ALA A 682 -45.65 -10.67 11.37
CA ALA A 682 -44.98 -10.46 12.66
C ALA A 682 -44.37 -9.05 12.77
N LEU A 683 -43.72 -8.58 11.72
CA LEU A 683 -43.10 -7.24 11.66
C LEU A 683 -44.13 -6.09 11.59
N ARG A 684 -45.40 -6.38 11.27
CA ARG A 684 -46.51 -5.40 11.39
C ARG A 684 -47.06 -5.33 12.80
N PHE A 685 -47.08 -6.45 13.51
CA PHE A 685 -47.73 -6.57 14.82
C PHE A 685 -46.89 -5.94 15.94
N ASN A 686 -45.56 -6.14 15.87
CA ASN A 686 -44.62 -5.50 16.77
C ASN A 686 -43.70 -4.61 15.93
N ALA A 687 -43.45 -3.37 16.38
CA ALA A 687 -42.46 -2.46 15.82
C ALA A 687 -41.06 -3.03 16.08
N SER A 688 -40.75 -4.14 15.43
CA SER A 688 -39.62 -5.00 15.74
C SER A 688 -38.33 -4.18 15.71
N HIS A 689 -37.42 -4.46 16.64
CA HIS A 689 -36.06 -3.90 16.60
C HIS A 689 -35.24 -4.40 15.40
N LEU A 690 -35.81 -5.24 14.53
CA LEU A 690 -35.15 -5.87 13.40
C LEU A 690 -34.73 -4.83 12.37
N ARG A 691 -33.42 -4.69 12.19
CA ARG A 691 -32.74 -3.82 11.23
C ARG A 691 -32.24 -4.59 10.01
N GLU A 692 -31.82 -5.84 10.20
CA GLU A 692 -31.28 -6.66 9.11
C GLU A 692 -31.99 -8.03 9.01
N LEU A 693 -32.44 -8.37 7.81
CA LEU A 693 -33.05 -9.66 7.49
C LEU A 693 -32.40 -10.26 6.23
N ASP A 694 -31.81 -11.45 6.35
CA ASP A 694 -31.21 -12.19 5.23
C ASP A 694 -32.01 -13.46 4.92
N LEU A 695 -32.70 -13.46 3.78
CA LEU A 695 -33.47 -14.54 3.17
C LEU A 695 -32.81 -15.09 1.89
N THR A 696 -31.56 -14.73 1.59
CA THR A 696 -30.90 -15.11 0.33
C THR A 696 -30.84 -16.63 0.15
N ARG A 697 -30.65 -17.10 -1.09
CA ARG A 697 -30.50 -18.53 -1.40
C ARG A 697 -31.69 -19.43 -0.99
N ASN A 698 -32.88 -18.85 -0.80
CA ASN A 698 -34.14 -19.60 -0.64
C ASN A 698 -34.92 -19.76 -1.96
N ASN A 699 -34.36 -19.32 -3.10
CA ASN A 699 -35.02 -19.35 -4.41
C ASN A 699 -36.32 -18.51 -4.48
N LEU A 700 -36.41 -17.47 -3.64
CA LEU A 700 -37.52 -16.51 -3.62
C LEU A 700 -37.47 -15.58 -4.83
N GLN A 701 -38.63 -15.28 -5.40
CA GLN A 701 -38.80 -14.28 -6.46
C GLN A 701 -39.20 -12.92 -5.87
N ASP A 702 -39.05 -11.83 -6.64
CA ASP A 702 -39.48 -10.48 -6.22
C ASP A 702 -40.95 -10.42 -5.76
N SER A 703 -41.82 -11.21 -6.41
CA SER A 703 -43.24 -11.32 -6.06
C SER A 703 -43.49 -11.92 -4.67
N ASP A 704 -42.56 -12.74 -4.17
CA ASP A 704 -42.71 -13.47 -2.91
C ASP A 704 -42.36 -12.58 -1.71
N VAL A 705 -41.43 -11.65 -1.89
CA VAL A 705 -40.96 -10.74 -0.83
C VAL A 705 -41.64 -9.37 -0.84
N LYS A 706 -42.53 -9.13 -1.79
CA LYS A 706 -43.25 -7.86 -1.97
C LYS A 706 -43.98 -7.36 -0.71
N GLN A 707 -44.47 -8.28 0.13
CA GLN A 707 -45.12 -7.90 1.39
C GLN A 707 -44.16 -7.35 2.43
N LEU A 708 -42.89 -7.79 2.41
CA LEU A 708 -41.83 -7.33 3.31
C LEU A 708 -41.30 -5.96 2.88
N SER A 709 -41.03 -5.76 1.58
CA SER A 709 -40.62 -4.44 1.07
C SER A 709 -41.73 -3.39 1.17
N GLY A 710 -43.00 -3.82 1.10
CA GLY A 710 -44.16 -2.95 1.30
C GLY A 710 -44.31 -2.40 2.74
N LEU A 711 -43.55 -2.91 3.72
CA LEU A 711 -43.61 -2.46 5.11
C LEU A 711 -42.97 -1.08 5.35
N GLU A 712 -42.16 -0.57 4.43
CA GLU A 712 -41.53 0.76 4.50
C GLU A 712 -42.55 1.89 4.71
N LYS A 713 -43.80 1.68 4.31
CA LYS A 713 -44.89 2.66 4.45
C LYS A 713 -45.49 2.70 5.86
N SER A 714 -45.08 1.80 6.76
CA SER A 714 -45.54 1.75 8.14
C SER A 714 -44.75 2.74 9.00
N PRO A 715 -45.40 3.54 9.87
CA PRO A 715 -44.71 4.47 10.77
C PRO A 715 -43.78 3.77 11.78
N ASP A 716 -43.97 2.47 11.98
CA ASP A 716 -43.22 1.64 12.93
C ASP A 716 -42.09 0.80 12.26
N TYR A 717 -41.81 1.05 10.97
CA TYR A 717 -40.81 0.31 10.20
C TYR A 717 -39.37 0.67 10.61
N ARG A 718 -38.56 -0.35 10.91
CA ARG A 718 -37.15 -0.19 11.35
C ARG A 718 -36.14 -1.01 10.56
N LEU A 719 -36.58 -1.79 9.56
CA LEU A 719 -35.69 -2.66 8.79
C LEU A 719 -34.86 -1.83 7.79
N GLU A 720 -33.55 -1.76 8.03
CA GLU A 720 -32.60 -0.99 7.24
C GLU A 720 -32.06 -1.78 6.04
N THR A 721 -31.91 -3.11 6.20
CA THR A 721 -31.37 -4.00 5.16
C THR A 721 -32.21 -5.26 5.00
N LEU A 722 -32.71 -5.48 3.79
CA LEU A 722 -33.34 -6.74 3.36
C LEU A 722 -32.51 -7.39 2.25
N ARG A 723 -32.04 -8.62 2.48
CA ARG A 723 -31.35 -9.44 1.47
C ARG A 723 -32.24 -10.62 1.14
N SER A 724 -32.73 -10.76 -0.09
CA SER A 724 -33.72 -11.82 -0.39
C SER A 724 -33.55 -12.52 -1.73
N VAL A 725 -33.08 -11.82 -2.76
CA VAL A 725 -32.89 -12.36 -4.12
C VAL A 725 -31.40 -12.40 -4.46
N GLU A 726 -30.93 -13.47 -5.10
CA GLU A 726 -29.52 -13.57 -5.51
C GLU A 726 -29.19 -12.41 -6.47
N CYS A 727 -28.26 -11.54 -6.05
CA CYS A 727 -27.81 -10.28 -6.69
C CYS A 727 -28.50 -8.98 -6.24
N TRP A 728 -29.44 -9.00 -5.29
CA TRP A 728 -30.11 -7.79 -4.80
C TRP A 728 -29.95 -7.63 -3.27
N SER A 729 -29.48 -6.45 -2.86
CA SER A 729 -29.59 -5.95 -1.50
C SER A 729 -30.30 -4.60 -1.58
N GLU A 730 -31.55 -4.52 -1.13
CA GLU A 730 -32.20 -3.23 -0.91
C GLU A 730 -31.66 -2.69 0.42
N ARG A 731 -30.86 -1.62 0.36
CA ARG A 731 -30.66 -0.74 1.51
C ARG A 731 -31.86 0.19 1.54
N VAL A 732 -32.65 0.15 2.60
CA VAL A 732 -33.72 1.13 2.79
C VAL A 732 -33.08 2.38 3.38
N VAL A 733 -32.85 3.39 2.53
CA VAL A 733 -32.15 4.62 2.90
C VAL A 733 -33.14 5.61 3.52
N LEU A 734 -32.99 5.91 4.81
CA LEU A 734 -33.49 7.15 5.38
C LEU A 734 -32.53 8.29 5.00
N GLY A 735 -32.95 9.13 4.05
CA GLY A 735 -32.27 10.38 3.70
C GLY A 735 -31.15 10.25 2.66
N SER A 736 -31.42 10.80 1.48
CA SER A 736 -30.48 11.22 0.43
C SER A 736 -29.08 10.57 0.38
N HIS A 737 -28.96 9.31 -0.04
CA HIS A 737 -27.78 8.78 -0.75
C HIS A 737 -28.13 7.54 -1.57
N THR A 738 -27.63 7.48 -2.80
CA THR A 738 -27.91 6.47 -3.83
C THR A 738 -27.15 5.15 -3.60
N LEU A 739 -27.78 4.05 -4.03
CA LEU A 739 -27.38 2.64 -3.99
C LEU A 739 -25.90 2.32 -4.26
N THR A 740 -25.34 1.37 -3.49
CA THR A 740 -24.15 0.60 -3.88
C THR A 740 -24.53 -0.85 -4.18
N LYS A 741 -24.29 -1.31 -5.41
CA LYS A 741 -24.31 -2.75 -5.77
C LYS A 741 -23.02 -3.41 -5.27
N HIS A 742 -23.13 -4.53 -4.56
CA HIS A 742 -21.99 -5.43 -4.33
C HIS A 742 -22.28 -6.81 -4.92
N CYS A 743 -21.70 -7.07 -6.09
CA CYS A 743 -21.65 -8.41 -6.68
C CYS A 743 -20.57 -9.23 -5.96
N GLN A 744 -20.96 -10.12 -5.05
CA GLN A 744 -20.11 -11.27 -4.73
C GLN A 744 -20.35 -12.36 -5.78
N LYS A 745 -19.31 -12.69 -6.55
CA LYS A 745 -19.33 -13.84 -7.47
C LYS A 745 -19.70 -15.12 -6.67
N PRO A 746 -20.52 -16.02 -7.23
CA PRO A 746 -20.92 -17.24 -6.53
C PRO A 746 -19.71 -18.17 -6.32
N ILE A 747 -19.48 -18.54 -5.05
CA ILE A 747 -18.68 -19.69 -4.67
C ILE A 747 -19.54 -20.93 -4.93
N SER A 748 -19.15 -21.74 -5.92
CA SER A 748 -19.71 -23.08 -6.14
C SER A 748 -19.41 -23.98 -4.94
N SER A 749 -20.43 -24.70 -4.46
CA SER A 749 -20.35 -25.63 -3.34
C SER A 749 -19.63 -26.93 -3.72
N PRO A 750 -18.94 -27.59 -2.76
CA PRO A 750 -18.22 -28.83 -2.97
C PRO A 750 -19.16 -30.03 -2.76
N ASP A 751 -19.23 -30.94 -3.74
CA ASP A 751 -19.32 -32.38 -3.52
C ASP A 751 -19.47 -33.09 -4.88
N LYS A 752 -18.31 -33.48 -5.42
CA LYS A 752 -18.15 -34.70 -6.21
C LYS A 752 -16.66 -34.97 -6.28
N VAL A 753 -16.23 -36.01 -5.57
CA VAL A 753 -14.93 -36.64 -5.74
C VAL A 753 -14.80 -37.04 -7.20
N ALA A 754 -14.08 -36.25 -7.97
CA ALA A 754 -13.53 -36.62 -9.27
C ALA A 754 -12.10 -36.09 -9.31
N ARG A 755 -11.18 -37.03 -9.48
CA ARG A 755 -9.73 -36.82 -9.55
C ARG A 755 -9.39 -35.63 -10.46
N SER A 756 -8.65 -34.67 -9.92
CA SER A 756 -8.03 -33.56 -10.64
C SER A 756 -7.23 -34.05 -11.87
N PRO A 757 -7.41 -33.47 -13.07
CA PRO A 757 -6.48 -33.63 -14.19
C PRO A 757 -5.36 -32.56 -14.17
N MET A 758 -4.92 -32.14 -12.98
CA MET A 758 -3.81 -31.18 -12.80
C MET A 758 -2.50 -31.85 -12.36
N THR A 759 -2.36 -33.15 -12.56
CA THR A 759 -1.06 -33.86 -12.59
C THR A 759 -0.59 -34.14 -14.02
N ALA A 760 -1.41 -33.77 -15.04
CA ALA A 760 -1.12 -33.96 -16.46
C ALA A 760 -0.78 -32.65 -17.22
N LEU A 761 -0.86 -31.48 -16.58
CA LEU A 761 -0.42 -30.20 -17.17
C LEU A 761 1.01 -29.80 -16.75
N ILE A 762 1.50 -30.29 -15.62
CA ILE A 762 2.87 -30.03 -15.14
C ILE A 762 3.90 -31.00 -15.78
N SER A 763 3.46 -32.15 -16.31
CA SER A 763 4.30 -33.03 -17.15
C SER A 763 4.33 -32.62 -18.63
N LYS A 764 3.46 -31.70 -19.08
CA LYS A 764 3.46 -31.16 -20.46
C LYS A 764 4.07 -29.76 -20.62
N PHE A 765 4.26 -28.99 -19.55
CA PHE A 765 5.00 -27.71 -19.61
C PHE A 765 6.52 -27.82 -19.37
N LYS A 766 7.04 -29.01 -19.05
CA LYS A 766 8.48 -29.31 -19.04
C LYS A 766 9.03 -29.84 -20.37
N ALA A 767 8.21 -29.94 -21.41
CA ALA A 767 8.60 -30.50 -22.72
C ALA A 767 8.46 -29.52 -23.91
N VAL A 768 8.25 -28.23 -23.68
CA VAL A 768 8.20 -27.19 -24.75
C VAL A 768 9.30 -26.12 -24.56
N LYS A 769 10.37 -26.46 -23.81
CA LYS A 769 11.53 -25.58 -23.60
C LYS A 769 12.85 -26.17 -24.11
N ASN A 770 12.80 -27.07 -25.10
CA ASN A 770 14.01 -27.70 -25.67
C ASN A 770 13.92 -28.00 -27.18
N THR A 771 13.18 -27.23 -27.99
CA THR A 771 13.18 -27.48 -29.45
C THR A 771 12.91 -26.27 -30.36
N VAL A 772 13.17 -25.02 -29.94
CA VAL A 772 13.31 -23.88 -30.88
C VAL A 772 14.22 -22.79 -30.29
N CYS A 773 15.53 -23.00 -30.28
CA CYS A 773 16.60 -21.97 -30.35
C CYS A 773 18.00 -22.59 -30.19
N THR A 774 18.31 -23.57 -31.05
CA THR A 774 19.70 -23.89 -31.41
C THR A 774 19.74 -24.10 -32.90
N GLN A 775 19.62 -22.99 -33.63
CA GLN A 775 20.16 -22.75 -34.98
C GLN A 775 19.77 -21.32 -35.38
N GLN A 776 20.74 -20.57 -35.91
CA GLN A 776 20.69 -19.15 -36.32
C GLN A 776 20.76 -18.12 -35.17
N ILE A 777 21.97 -17.72 -34.79
CA ILE A 777 22.65 -16.53 -35.35
C ILE A 777 24.11 -16.56 -34.84
N GLN A 778 24.97 -17.07 -35.72
CA GLN A 778 26.37 -16.68 -35.82
C GLN A 778 26.41 -15.93 -37.17
N LYS A 779 26.85 -14.67 -37.15
CA LYS A 779 26.83 -13.62 -38.22
C LYS A 779 25.72 -12.56 -38.09
N CYS A 780 25.92 -11.63 -37.16
CA CYS A 780 26.11 -10.20 -37.41
C CYS A 780 26.87 -9.62 -36.22
#